data_AF-A0A1Z8ZQ52-F1
#
_entry.id   AF-A0A1Z8ZQ52-F1
#
_cell.length_a   1.000
_cell.length_b   1.000
_cell.length_c   1.000
_cell.angle_alpha   90.00
_cell.angle_beta   90.00
_cell.angle_gamma   90.00
#
_symmetry.space_group_name_H-M   'P 1'
#
loop_
_entity.id
_entity.type
_entity.pdbx_description
1 polymer ?
#
loop_
_entity_poly.entity_id
_entity_poly.type
_entity_poly.pdbx_seq_one_letter_code
_entity_poly.pdbx_strand_id
1 'polypeptide(L)'
;MSTRSGLSCRQSCGNVLAPLHPSSVRVTYPDLPVARRRDEILAAMRSSQVVVVVGETGSGKTTQLPKMAIELSRELGLEGRIGCTQPRRLAATSVARRVAEELKVEVGKEVGWQVRFTEVCSKETRVKFMTDGILLAETQGDRSLKQYDAIIIDEAHERSLNIDFLLGYLKKLVTKRKDLRVVISSATLDAGRFAEFFGNCPVVEVEGRTFPVEDIFLPEWEGGERLREHVLRGVEFVTDLDSQGDVLVFLPGEREIRECAEMVQGRGFPNTEAVPVFARLSLKDQEKVFRPSGKRRIFMATNVAETSLTIPGIVSVVDSGQARVSRFSPQRQVQSLQIEMISQASARQRRGRCGRVREGICVKLYDEETLEMAPEFTDPEIRRSALSGVILRMLSLGLGDVREFPFIDPPGPRAVNEGWKTLEEVGAVAKRDQSKLTETGWRLAKLPLDPRLGRMLIESERRGVFEEVLIIVSGLSAMDVRERPQGKEEKADEAQRKFLDERSDFGVYLILWKCIGEFRDDKGKMRSNQMRKWCEKNFISFRRVREWLGVYSELRRSFRKKNGEAKEVSTPADVYAEVHKSILSGVPRQVGVWDKEKRHYHGVSNRQFAVFPGSGLFKQKRALWVLGFELVETSRLWARKLAEIDPKWVEEVVPHLCRSKFHSPYWDDQQGAVYGLEDVILGGLSVVEGRRVFFGRVNPKAAFEVFVREALVEGKLRGTNPVLQNLHWLKGVIFRGERKLRRVGYLWDEVAAYDFFFERMPVEINTSKAFYDLTKDPEEMGKLMVRFGDLIWEEGIEEQLKLFPDEVEHGGRQWPVNYVSDLEAEDDGLTFEVGIDELLRFPDYLASWAVSGLLGERVELLIRSLPKDWRRECQPVAERVDGFLEEWGNWEPQQDLLEALLEYLREKTGRAIDGMDESRLPGYLRAKIRVRDERGEVLGFGEDVREIKEKLAAVLRARREAAANEEWEMTGGEVWSFGELPVEAEGGVFPALVDEGETVGMRAFLDLEEAEESHRAGVTRLFLLEHVDHGVYVRKNFPLQMAGRFMLPLLPDGTMEELVKVAAEGSLGRMPRSEEEFEVAAQHGKGEWFGCAEKIAGALEGLSDADGRVREWMDRNRQDRHLGEVVLQMEEQRAWLLRAGFAWKAGYDRMKRYQRFFHGMEERISRLDTQPLLRDEEKQDQFLPLWDEWMIQWQERPEAVRLWEIGWMLEEWRLQLFAPGVPHVGKTSAKRIENALGI
;
A
#
# COMPACT_ATOMS: atom_id res chain seq x y z
N MET A 1 28.41 -43.71 -20.76
CA MET A 1 27.82 -44.67 -21.72
C MET A 1 27.91 -44.10 -23.15
N SER A 2 28.61 -44.83 -24.02
CA SER A 2 28.35 -45.05 -25.46
C SER A 2 27.96 -43.87 -26.39
N THR A 3 28.97 -43.35 -27.09
CA THR A 3 29.11 -43.16 -28.57
C THR A 3 27.89 -42.78 -29.44
N ARG A 4 28.04 -41.68 -30.22
CA ARG A 4 27.94 -41.66 -31.70
C ARG A 4 28.50 -40.35 -32.31
N SER A 5 29.51 -40.53 -33.18
CA SER A 5 29.88 -39.81 -34.43
C SER A 5 29.42 -38.35 -34.64
N GLY A 6 30.25 -37.36 -34.96
CA GLY A 6 31.37 -37.41 -35.90
C GLY A 6 31.01 -36.67 -37.20
N LEU A 7 31.22 -35.36 -37.25
CA LEU A 7 31.18 -34.54 -38.47
C LEU A 7 32.33 -33.53 -38.42
N SER A 8 33.27 -33.72 -39.34
CA SER A 8 34.50 -32.96 -39.48
C SER A 8 34.22 -31.54 -39.97
N CYS A 9 34.60 -30.54 -39.17
CA CYS A 9 34.76 -29.18 -39.68
C CYS A 9 36.20 -29.00 -40.15
N ARG A 10 36.47 -29.41 -41.40
CA ARG A 10 37.62 -28.88 -42.16
C ARG A 10 37.23 -27.50 -42.65
N GLN A 11 37.82 -26.44 -42.09
CA GLN A 11 38.40 -25.28 -42.82
C GLN A 11 38.63 -24.09 -41.86
N SER A 12 39.79 -23.45 -42.06
CA SER A 12 40.30 -22.23 -41.41
C SER A 12 41.08 -22.36 -40.08
N CYS A 13 42.00 -23.32 -39.99
CA CYS A 13 43.16 -23.19 -39.11
C CYS A 13 44.41 -22.86 -39.93
N GLY A 14 45.11 -21.79 -39.52
CA GLY A 14 46.53 -21.58 -39.79
C GLY A 14 46.88 -20.73 -41.01
N ASN A 15 46.88 -19.39 -40.87
CA ASN A 15 47.92 -18.60 -41.51
C ASN A 15 49.23 -18.88 -40.74
N VAL A 16 49.87 -20.01 -41.04
CA VAL A 16 51.28 -20.20 -40.71
C VAL A 16 52.04 -19.33 -41.69
N LEU A 17 52.69 -18.27 -41.19
CA LEU A 17 53.57 -17.43 -41.99
C LEU A 17 54.68 -18.31 -42.60
N ALA A 18 54.81 -18.27 -43.92
CA ALA A 18 55.95 -18.85 -44.64
C ALA A 18 57.26 -18.15 -44.22
N PRO A 19 58.42 -18.84 -44.27
CA PRO A 19 59.73 -18.27 -43.90
C PRO A 19 59.99 -16.95 -44.63
N LEU A 20 60.53 -15.99 -43.89
CA LEU A 20 60.82 -14.63 -44.38
C LEU A 20 62.15 -14.67 -45.13
N HIS A 21 62.16 -14.31 -46.42
CA HIS A 21 63.39 -14.24 -47.21
C HIS A 21 64.49 -13.41 -46.48
N PRO A 22 65.76 -13.85 -46.49
CA PRO A 22 66.84 -13.17 -45.78
C PRO A 22 67.01 -11.73 -46.30
N SER A 23 66.65 -10.76 -45.47
CA SER A 23 66.74 -9.33 -45.80
C SER A 23 68.20 -8.89 -46.01
N SER A 24 68.47 -8.27 -47.17
CA SER A 24 69.78 -7.71 -47.54
C SER A 24 70.09 -6.35 -46.91
N VAL A 25 69.28 -5.88 -45.95
CA VAL A 25 69.39 -4.53 -45.36
C VAL A 25 70.74 -4.35 -44.65
N ARG A 26 71.61 -3.50 -45.18
CA ARG A 26 72.90 -3.16 -44.55
C ARG A 26 72.65 -2.23 -43.36
N VAL A 27 73.05 -2.65 -42.16
CA VAL A 27 72.90 -1.85 -40.93
C VAL A 27 74.08 -0.89 -40.79
N THR A 28 73.81 0.38 -40.50
CA THR A 28 74.80 1.42 -40.20
C THR A 28 74.38 2.23 -38.97
N TYR A 29 75.38 2.75 -38.25
CA TYR A 29 75.16 3.52 -37.01
C TYR A 29 75.73 4.94 -37.11
N PRO A 30 74.98 5.96 -36.67
CA PRO A 30 75.49 7.32 -36.49
C PRO A 30 76.34 7.42 -35.21
N ASP A 31 77.13 8.50 -35.06
CA ASP A 31 77.90 8.80 -33.83
C ASP A 31 76.98 9.31 -32.70
N LEU A 32 76.18 8.40 -32.15
CA LEU A 32 75.31 8.62 -30.99
C LEU A 32 75.83 7.85 -29.76
N PRO A 33 75.57 8.32 -28.53
CA PRO A 33 76.04 7.64 -27.31
C PRO A 33 75.70 6.15 -27.26
N VAL A 34 74.47 5.76 -27.63
CA VAL A 34 74.07 4.33 -27.62
C VAL A 34 74.84 3.50 -28.66
N ALA A 35 75.21 4.10 -29.80
CA ALA A 35 75.91 3.41 -30.86
C ALA A 35 77.36 3.08 -30.46
N ARG A 36 77.99 3.92 -29.63
CA ARG A 36 79.34 3.67 -29.08
C ARG A 36 79.39 2.48 -28.13
N ARG A 37 78.26 2.18 -27.47
CA ARG A 37 78.09 1.03 -26.57
C ARG A 37 77.49 -0.19 -27.29
N ARG A 38 77.44 -0.19 -28.64
CA ARG A 38 76.85 -1.27 -29.46
C ARG A 38 77.35 -2.66 -29.05
N ASP A 39 78.67 -2.84 -28.98
CA ASP A 39 79.24 -4.18 -28.79
C ASP A 39 78.92 -4.74 -27.40
N GLU A 40 78.85 -3.86 -26.38
CA GLU A 40 78.42 -4.22 -25.02
C GLU A 40 76.93 -4.57 -24.96
N ILE A 41 76.06 -3.78 -25.60
CA ILE A 41 74.62 -4.07 -25.67
C ILE A 41 74.38 -5.41 -26.39
N LEU A 42 75.05 -5.65 -27.52
CA LEU A 42 74.97 -6.94 -28.23
C LEU A 42 75.49 -8.09 -27.37
N ALA A 43 76.60 -7.91 -26.64
CA ALA A 43 77.11 -8.92 -25.73
C ALA A 43 76.11 -9.26 -24.62
N ALA A 44 75.46 -8.26 -24.03
CA ALA A 44 74.40 -8.46 -23.04
C ALA A 44 73.18 -9.20 -23.63
N MET A 45 72.75 -8.84 -24.85
CA MET A 45 71.62 -9.51 -25.53
C MET A 45 71.95 -10.95 -25.96
N ARG A 46 73.23 -11.30 -26.11
CA ARG A 46 73.68 -12.69 -26.34
C ARG A 46 73.64 -13.50 -25.06
N SER A 47 74.15 -12.95 -23.96
CA SER A 47 74.30 -13.67 -22.68
C SER A 47 73.01 -13.77 -21.87
N SER A 48 72.03 -12.89 -22.10
CA SER A 48 70.75 -12.88 -21.40
C SER A 48 69.56 -12.78 -22.36
N GLN A 49 68.44 -13.44 -22.01
CA GLN A 49 67.19 -13.30 -22.75
C GLN A 49 66.57 -11.90 -22.59
N VAL A 50 66.80 -11.25 -21.44
CA VAL A 50 66.25 -9.93 -21.12
C VAL A 50 67.40 -8.99 -20.78
N VAL A 51 67.38 -7.78 -21.33
CA VAL A 51 68.38 -6.73 -21.04
C VAL A 51 67.67 -5.41 -20.80
N VAL A 52 68.12 -4.66 -19.80
CA VAL A 52 67.68 -3.28 -19.57
C VAL A 52 68.74 -2.33 -20.14
N VAL A 53 68.33 -1.38 -20.98
CA VAL A 53 69.20 -0.34 -21.52
C VAL A 53 68.73 1.01 -21.02
N VAL A 54 69.59 1.70 -20.29
CA VAL A 54 69.30 2.98 -19.65
C VAL A 54 70.07 4.08 -20.36
N GLY A 55 69.42 5.20 -20.61
CA GLY A 55 70.12 6.40 -21.05
C GLY A 55 69.16 7.53 -21.28
N GLU A 56 69.63 8.77 -21.26
CA GLU A 56 68.76 9.94 -21.35
C GLU A 56 67.99 10.02 -22.69
N THR A 57 66.95 10.85 -22.71
CA THR A 57 66.22 11.13 -23.97
C THR A 57 67.15 11.86 -24.95
N GLY A 58 67.26 11.34 -26.18
CA GLY A 58 68.19 11.85 -27.19
C GLY A 58 69.49 11.06 -27.36
N SER A 59 69.77 10.07 -26.49
CA SER A 59 70.97 9.21 -26.63
C SER A 59 70.93 8.24 -27.82
N GLY A 60 69.77 8.11 -28.49
CA GLY A 60 69.57 7.30 -29.69
C GLY A 60 68.96 5.91 -29.46
N LYS A 61 68.60 5.53 -28.22
CA LYS A 61 68.08 4.17 -27.87
C LYS A 61 67.02 3.67 -28.85
N THR A 62 65.93 4.43 -28.99
CA THR A 62 64.76 4.11 -29.79
C THR A 62 65.06 3.86 -31.27
N THR A 63 66.06 4.55 -31.85
CA THR A 63 66.42 4.43 -33.26
C THR A 63 67.50 3.37 -33.52
N GLN A 64 68.38 3.08 -32.55
CA GLN A 64 69.50 2.16 -32.75
C GLN A 64 69.29 0.76 -32.18
N LEU A 65 68.56 0.59 -31.06
CA LEU A 65 68.30 -0.74 -30.48
C LEU A 65 67.61 -1.72 -31.45
N PRO A 66 66.61 -1.30 -32.27
CA PRO A 66 66.01 -2.19 -33.26
C PRO A 66 67.01 -2.68 -34.31
N LYS A 67 68.00 -1.86 -34.67
CA LYS A 67 69.06 -2.24 -35.62
C LYS A 67 70.02 -3.27 -35.03
N MET A 68 70.40 -3.10 -33.77
CA MET A 68 71.21 -4.09 -33.03
C MET A 68 70.46 -5.42 -32.91
N ALA A 69 69.14 -5.39 -32.67
CA ALA A 69 68.32 -6.59 -32.63
C ALA A 69 68.21 -7.30 -34.00
N ILE A 70 68.23 -6.57 -35.13
CA ILE A 70 68.35 -7.16 -36.48
C ILE A 70 69.66 -7.91 -36.62
N GLU A 71 70.79 -7.30 -36.22
CA GLU A 71 72.11 -7.94 -36.28
C GLU A 71 72.15 -9.22 -35.46
N LEU A 72 71.69 -9.17 -34.21
CA LEU A 72 71.65 -10.35 -33.36
C LEU A 72 70.77 -11.45 -33.95
N SER A 73 69.59 -11.10 -34.49
CA SER A 73 68.71 -12.11 -35.06
C SER A 73 69.33 -12.78 -36.30
N ARG A 74 70.08 -12.03 -37.12
CA ARG A 74 70.85 -12.60 -38.24
C ARG A 74 71.98 -13.51 -37.76
N GLU A 75 72.71 -13.09 -36.73
CA GLU A 75 73.77 -13.89 -36.10
C GLU A 75 73.23 -15.23 -35.57
N LEU A 76 72.02 -15.21 -34.99
CA LEU A 76 71.33 -16.39 -34.46
C LEU A 76 70.56 -17.18 -35.52
N GLY A 77 70.56 -16.77 -36.80
CA GLY A 77 69.82 -17.44 -37.87
C GLY A 77 68.30 -17.37 -37.76
N LEU A 78 67.76 -16.34 -37.11
CA LEU A 78 66.33 -16.16 -36.84
C LEU A 78 65.64 -15.27 -37.90
N GLU A 79 64.45 -15.69 -38.34
CA GLU A 79 63.71 -15.05 -39.42
C GLU A 79 62.49 -14.20 -38.98
N GLY A 80 62.10 -14.20 -37.70
CA GLY A 80 60.97 -13.41 -37.18
C GLY A 80 61.21 -11.90 -37.11
N ARG A 81 60.20 -11.12 -36.74
CA ARG A 81 60.26 -9.66 -36.71
C ARG A 81 60.92 -9.14 -35.42
N ILE A 82 61.39 -7.90 -35.48
CA ILE A 82 61.72 -7.08 -34.31
C ILE A 82 60.52 -6.18 -34.02
N GLY A 83 59.87 -6.40 -32.88
CA GLY A 83 58.79 -5.54 -32.41
C GLY A 83 59.35 -4.46 -31.51
N CYS A 84 59.07 -3.19 -31.78
CA CYS A 84 59.43 -2.08 -30.88
C CYS A 84 58.16 -1.33 -30.47
N THR A 85 57.83 -1.39 -29.19
CA THR A 85 56.65 -0.70 -28.67
C THR A 85 56.97 0.73 -28.28
N GLN A 86 55.98 1.60 -28.42
CA GLN A 86 56.04 3.01 -28.06
C GLN A 86 54.73 3.37 -27.34
N PRO A 87 54.76 4.15 -26.25
CA PRO A 87 53.54 4.53 -25.55
C PRO A 87 52.60 5.40 -26.39
N ARG A 88 53.15 6.16 -27.36
CA ARG A 88 52.40 7.18 -28.10
C ARG A 88 52.43 6.95 -29.60
N ARG A 89 51.29 7.22 -30.26
CA ARG A 89 51.10 7.01 -31.70
C ARG A 89 52.09 7.81 -32.55
N LEU A 90 52.30 9.08 -32.19
CA LEU A 90 53.20 9.96 -32.95
C LEU A 90 54.66 9.49 -32.86
N ALA A 91 55.09 8.97 -31.70
CA ALA A 91 56.41 8.40 -31.52
C ALA A 91 56.59 7.16 -32.42
N ALA A 92 55.66 6.20 -32.39
CA ALA A 92 55.70 5.03 -33.26
C ALA A 92 55.83 5.39 -34.76
N THR A 93 55.04 6.35 -35.24
CA THR A 93 55.07 6.76 -36.66
C THR A 93 56.34 7.55 -37.02
N SER A 94 56.78 8.48 -36.17
CA SER A 94 57.95 9.32 -36.44
C SER A 94 59.26 8.54 -36.38
N VAL A 95 59.41 7.67 -35.38
CA VAL A 95 60.58 6.80 -35.23
C VAL A 95 60.67 5.82 -36.39
N ALA A 96 59.56 5.20 -36.81
CA ALA A 96 59.57 4.30 -37.96
C ALA A 96 60.08 4.99 -39.24
N ARG A 97 59.64 6.24 -39.49
CA ARG A 97 60.13 7.05 -40.60
C ARG A 97 61.63 7.34 -40.47
N ARG A 98 62.08 7.71 -39.27
CA ARG A 98 63.48 8.01 -39.01
C ARG A 98 64.39 6.80 -39.20
N VAL A 99 64.00 5.64 -38.69
CA VAL A 99 64.79 4.40 -38.83
C VAL A 99 64.79 3.91 -40.28
N ALA A 100 63.68 4.06 -41.01
CA ALA A 100 63.65 3.77 -42.45
C ALA A 100 64.60 4.69 -43.24
N GLU A 101 64.61 5.99 -42.92
CA GLU A 101 65.54 6.97 -43.50
C GLU A 101 67.01 6.58 -43.23
N GLU A 102 67.35 6.24 -41.98
CA GLU A 102 68.70 5.85 -41.59
C GLU A 102 69.17 4.54 -42.26
N LEU A 103 68.25 3.59 -42.47
CA LEU A 103 68.52 2.32 -43.17
C LEU A 103 68.40 2.44 -44.70
N LYS A 104 68.00 3.61 -45.22
CA LYS A 104 67.76 3.88 -46.64
C LYS A 104 66.74 2.92 -47.28
N VAL A 105 65.65 2.64 -46.56
CA VAL A 105 64.55 1.77 -47.02
C VAL A 105 63.23 2.53 -47.08
N GLU A 106 62.25 1.99 -47.80
CA GLU A 106 60.92 2.58 -47.91
C GLU A 106 60.07 2.21 -46.68
N VAL A 107 59.43 3.20 -46.05
CA VAL A 107 58.53 2.97 -44.92
C VAL A 107 57.35 2.10 -45.36
N GLY A 108 57.10 1.02 -44.65
CA GLY A 108 56.05 0.04 -44.94
C GLY A 108 56.55 -1.26 -45.58
N LYS A 109 57.78 -1.28 -46.10
CA LYS A 109 58.48 -2.51 -46.51
C LYS A 109 59.23 -3.09 -45.31
N GLU A 110 60.56 -2.96 -45.23
CA GLU A 110 61.39 -3.56 -44.19
C GLU A 110 61.21 -2.92 -42.81
N VAL A 111 60.93 -1.61 -42.78
CA VAL A 111 60.57 -0.88 -41.55
C VAL A 111 59.13 -0.40 -41.67
N GLY A 112 58.26 -0.93 -40.82
CA GLY A 112 56.83 -0.62 -40.81
C GLY A 112 56.38 -0.10 -39.45
N TRP A 113 55.15 0.39 -39.40
CA TRP A 113 54.51 0.74 -38.14
C TRP A 113 53.03 0.39 -38.08
N GLN A 114 52.53 0.20 -36.87
CA GLN A 114 51.12 -0.02 -36.61
C GLN A 114 50.66 0.70 -35.34
N VAL A 115 49.65 1.54 -35.48
CA VAL A 115 48.92 2.13 -34.34
C VAL A 115 47.43 1.83 -34.49
N ARG A 116 46.64 2.18 -33.47
CA ARG A 116 45.18 2.04 -33.58
C ARG A 116 44.67 2.75 -34.85
N PHE A 117 43.82 2.06 -35.62
CA PHE A 117 43.23 2.47 -36.89
C PHE A 117 44.13 2.48 -38.14
N THR A 118 45.46 2.34 -38.03
CA THR A 118 46.35 2.45 -39.19
C THR A 118 47.52 1.48 -39.09
N GLU A 119 47.67 0.66 -40.12
CA GLU A 119 48.79 -0.28 -40.30
C GLU A 119 49.51 0.05 -41.61
N VAL A 120 50.82 0.27 -41.51
CA VAL A 120 51.72 0.48 -42.64
C VAL A 120 52.84 -0.56 -42.49
N CYS A 121 52.52 -1.80 -42.82
CA CYS A 121 53.41 -2.96 -42.77
C CYS A 121 53.14 -3.83 -44.01
N SER A 122 54.15 -4.61 -44.43
CA SER A 122 54.06 -5.61 -45.49
C SER A 122 54.50 -6.98 -44.97
N LYS A 123 54.56 -7.98 -45.84
CA LYS A 123 55.17 -9.27 -45.48
C LYS A 123 56.68 -9.12 -45.21
N GLU A 124 57.35 -8.21 -45.89
CA GLU A 124 58.80 -7.95 -45.80
C GLU A 124 59.22 -7.19 -44.53
N THR A 125 58.26 -6.68 -43.75
CA THR A 125 58.55 -5.90 -42.53
C THR A 125 59.34 -6.72 -41.52
N ARG A 126 60.59 -6.29 -41.31
CA ARG A 126 61.52 -6.86 -40.34
C ARG A 126 61.50 -6.08 -39.02
N VAL A 127 61.35 -4.76 -39.05
CA VAL A 127 61.17 -3.92 -37.85
C VAL A 127 59.77 -3.34 -37.87
N LYS A 128 58.99 -3.66 -36.83
CA LYS A 128 57.63 -3.15 -36.66
C LYS A 128 57.58 -2.26 -35.42
N PHE A 129 57.46 -0.95 -35.64
CA PHE A 129 57.15 -0.01 -34.56
C PHE A 129 55.65 -0.03 -34.28
N MET A 130 55.25 -0.13 -33.03
CA MET A 130 53.83 -0.18 -32.70
C MET A 130 53.53 0.47 -31.37
N THR A 131 52.26 0.80 -31.12
CA THR A 131 51.89 1.17 -29.76
C THR A 131 51.80 -0.06 -28.85
N ASP A 132 52.05 0.10 -27.55
CA ASP A 132 51.95 -1.00 -26.57
C ASP A 132 50.63 -1.77 -26.68
N GLY A 133 49.53 -1.04 -26.87
CA GLY A 133 48.20 -1.62 -27.03
C GLY A 133 48.02 -2.51 -28.28
N ILE A 134 48.83 -2.31 -29.33
CA ILE A 134 48.83 -3.16 -30.53
C ILE A 134 49.53 -4.48 -30.23
N LEU A 135 50.71 -4.47 -29.62
CA LEU A 135 51.39 -5.70 -29.21
C LEU A 135 50.49 -6.51 -28.26
N LEU A 136 49.83 -5.82 -27.32
CA LEU A 136 48.88 -6.46 -26.43
C LEU A 136 47.65 -7.02 -27.16
N ALA A 137 47.16 -6.37 -28.23
CA ALA A 137 46.09 -6.90 -29.09
C ALA A 137 46.50 -8.20 -29.79
N GLU A 138 47.74 -8.28 -30.28
CA GLU A 138 48.24 -9.48 -30.95
C GLU A 138 48.30 -10.70 -30.04
N THR A 139 48.53 -10.52 -28.73
CA THR A 139 48.51 -11.64 -27.76
C THR A 139 47.19 -12.42 -27.72
N GLN A 140 46.08 -11.80 -28.15
CA GLN A 140 44.78 -12.48 -28.23
C GLN A 140 44.73 -13.51 -29.36
N GLY A 141 45.38 -13.24 -30.49
CA GLY A 141 45.45 -14.14 -31.64
C GLY A 141 46.67 -15.06 -31.62
N ASP A 142 47.79 -14.58 -31.08
CA ASP A 142 49.04 -15.32 -30.94
C ASP A 142 49.63 -15.12 -29.54
N ARG A 143 49.24 -16.00 -28.61
CA ARG A 143 49.73 -15.98 -27.22
C ARG A 143 51.25 -16.19 -27.12
N SER A 144 51.84 -16.84 -28.11
CA SER A 144 53.27 -17.13 -28.12
C SER A 144 54.11 -16.02 -28.76
N LEU A 145 53.48 -15.03 -29.41
CA LEU A 145 54.15 -13.97 -30.18
C LEU A 145 55.22 -14.56 -31.13
N LYS A 146 54.86 -15.60 -31.88
CA LYS A 146 55.76 -16.34 -32.79
C LYS A 146 56.27 -15.52 -33.95
N GLN A 147 55.56 -14.46 -34.32
CA GLN A 147 56.04 -13.57 -35.37
C GLN A 147 57.25 -12.72 -34.95
N TYR A 148 57.67 -12.72 -33.69
CA TYR A 148 58.78 -11.91 -33.18
C TYR A 148 59.96 -12.75 -32.68
N ASP A 149 61.17 -12.34 -33.08
CA ASP A 149 62.46 -12.81 -32.56
C ASP A 149 62.91 -11.98 -31.36
N ALA A 150 62.65 -10.67 -31.42
CA ALA A 150 62.93 -9.74 -30.34
C ALA A 150 61.79 -8.74 -30.13
N ILE A 151 61.53 -8.42 -28.87
CA ILE A 151 60.58 -7.40 -28.45
C ILE A 151 61.31 -6.34 -27.64
N ILE A 152 61.19 -5.09 -28.07
CA ILE A 152 61.74 -3.92 -27.40
C ILE A 152 60.56 -3.17 -26.77
N ILE A 153 60.53 -3.10 -25.44
CA ILE A 153 59.61 -2.24 -24.69
C ILE A 153 60.34 -0.93 -24.43
N ASP A 154 60.05 0.07 -25.26
CA ASP A 154 60.68 1.38 -25.15
C ASP A 154 59.92 2.30 -24.20
N GLU A 155 60.60 3.32 -23.68
CA GLU A 155 60.05 4.30 -22.75
C GLU A 155 59.36 3.64 -21.52
N ALA A 156 59.93 2.54 -21.01
CA ALA A 156 59.32 1.73 -19.94
C ALA A 156 59.09 2.53 -18.63
N HIS A 157 59.81 3.63 -18.45
CA HIS A 157 59.65 4.58 -17.35
C HIS A 157 58.31 5.35 -17.36
N GLU A 158 57.56 5.37 -18.48
CA GLU A 158 56.20 5.93 -18.47
C GLU A 158 55.23 5.11 -17.61
N ARG A 159 55.56 3.84 -17.30
CA ARG A 159 54.80 2.93 -16.44
C ARG A 159 53.28 2.95 -16.74
N SER A 160 52.96 2.93 -18.03
CA SER A 160 51.58 2.85 -18.52
C SER A 160 50.98 1.49 -18.20
N LEU A 161 49.65 1.43 -18.15
CA LEU A 161 48.94 0.19 -17.84
C LEU A 161 49.28 -0.95 -18.83
N ASN A 162 49.43 -0.60 -20.12
CA ASN A 162 49.78 -1.56 -21.15
C ASN A 162 51.23 -2.05 -21.01
N ILE A 163 52.16 -1.16 -20.66
CA ILE A 163 53.57 -1.51 -20.43
C ILE A 163 53.68 -2.49 -19.27
N ASP A 164 53.10 -2.17 -18.10
CA ASP A 164 53.16 -3.03 -16.91
C ASP A 164 52.56 -4.42 -17.19
N PHE A 165 51.46 -4.46 -17.95
CA PHE A 165 50.87 -5.73 -18.38
C PHE A 165 51.78 -6.52 -19.31
N LEU A 166 52.36 -5.87 -20.33
CA LEU A 166 53.29 -6.50 -21.27
C LEU A 166 54.53 -7.03 -20.55
N LEU A 167 55.09 -6.29 -19.58
CA LEU A 167 56.24 -6.74 -18.80
C LEU A 167 55.91 -8.02 -18.01
N GLY A 168 54.76 -8.06 -17.33
CA GLY A 168 54.30 -9.27 -16.63
C GLY A 168 54.00 -10.44 -17.58
N TYR A 169 53.45 -10.14 -18.76
CA TYR A 169 53.19 -11.14 -19.79
C TYR A 169 54.50 -11.72 -20.33
N LEU A 170 55.46 -10.87 -20.67
CA LEU A 170 56.78 -11.24 -21.17
C LEU A 170 57.57 -12.02 -20.12
N LYS A 171 57.50 -11.67 -18.83
CA LYS A 171 58.09 -12.46 -17.73
C LYS A 171 57.59 -13.90 -17.71
N LYS A 172 56.29 -14.14 -17.96
CA LYS A 172 55.74 -15.49 -18.11
C LYS A 172 56.06 -16.12 -19.48
N LEU A 173 56.25 -15.32 -20.53
CA LEU A 173 56.52 -15.84 -21.88
C LEU A 173 57.97 -16.28 -22.07
N VAL A 174 58.95 -15.53 -21.55
CA VAL A 174 60.39 -15.86 -21.70
C VAL A 174 60.77 -17.16 -21.00
N THR A 175 59.99 -17.60 -20.01
CA THR A 175 60.17 -18.95 -19.41
C THR A 175 59.77 -20.06 -20.38
N LYS A 176 58.87 -19.78 -21.33
CA LYS A 176 58.37 -20.73 -22.35
C LYS A 176 59.04 -20.59 -23.72
N ARG A 177 59.40 -19.37 -24.13
CA ARG A 177 60.12 -19.02 -25.38
C ARG A 177 61.57 -18.66 -25.05
N LYS A 178 62.47 -19.66 -25.07
CA LYS A 178 63.91 -19.48 -24.79
C LYS A 178 64.68 -18.78 -25.90
N ASP A 179 64.10 -18.78 -27.10
CA ASP A 179 64.57 -18.10 -28.30
C ASP A 179 64.30 -16.59 -28.26
N LEU A 180 63.15 -16.16 -27.71
CA LEU A 180 62.75 -14.76 -27.68
C LEU A 180 63.74 -13.89 -26.88
N ARG A 181 64.13 -12.76 -27.47
CA ARG A 181 64.90 -11.69 -26.81
C ARG A 181 63.99 -10.53 -26.41
N VAL A 182 64.22 -9.97 -25.23
CA VAL A 182 63.47 -8.81 -24.72
C VAL A 182 64.44 -7.71 -24.32
N VAL A 183 64.22 -6.49 -24.82
CA VAL A 183 64.98 -5.31 -24.43
C VAL A 183 64.03 -4.31 -23.78
N ILE A 184 64.38 -3.83 -22.60
CA ILE A 184 63.61 -2.81 -21.87
C ILE A 184 64.43 -1.53 -21.91
N SER A 185 63.92 -0.50 -22.58
CA SER A 185 64.60 0.79 -22.70
C SER A 185 63.95 1.81 -21.76
N SER A 186 64.78 2.47 -20.95
CA SER A 186 64.35 3.47 -19.94
C SER A 186 65.22 4.72 -20.00
N ALA A 187 64.63 5.87 -19.65
CA ALA A 187 65.34 7.14 -19.52
C ALA A 187 65.73 7.48 -18.07
N THR A 188 65.32 6.67 -17.10
CA THR A 188 65.55 6.92 -15.66
C THR A 188 66.29 5.76 -15.02
N LEU A 189 66.91 6.05 -13.87
CA LEU A 189 67.62 5.09 -13.00
C LEU A 189 66.71 4.04 -12.32
N ASP A 190 65.41 3.99 -12.63
CA ASP A 190 64.48 2.90 -12.22
C ASP A 190 64.83 1.53 -12.86
N ALA A 191 65.99 1.45 -13.52
CA ALA A 191 66.55 0.26 -14.14
C ALA A 191 66.71 -0.91 -13.16
N GLY A 192 67.02 -0.62 -11.89
CA GLY A 192 67.15 -1.61 -10.84
C GLY A 192 65.88 -2.43 -10.66
N ARG A 193 64.70 -1.78 -10.62
CA ARG A 193 63.41 -2.47 -10.44
C ARG A 193 63.07 -3.34 -11.65
N PHE A 194 63.36 -2.88 -12.87
CA PHE A 194 63.17 -3.70 -14.07
C PHE A 194 64.10 -4.92 -14.09
N ALA A 195 65.37 -4.73 -13.70
CA ALA A 195 66.36 -5.81 -13.63
C ALA A 195 65.96 -6.85 -12.59
N GLU A 196 65.64 -6.42 -11.36
CA GLU A 196 65.16 -7.28 -10.26
C GLU A 196 63.91 -8.06 -10.68
N PHE A 197 62.95 -7.39 -11.32
CA PHE A 197 61.72 -8.01 -11.79
C PHE A 197 61.97 -9.15 -12.78
N PHE A 198 63.00 -9.06 -13.64
CA PHE A 198 63.41 -10.12 -14.57
C PHE A 198 64.54 -11.03 -14.03
N GLY A 199 64.74 -11.07 -12.71
CA GLY A 199 65.71 -11.97 -12.08
C GLY A 199 67.15 -11.47 -12.15
N ASN A 200 67.36 -10.18 -11.89
CA ASN A 200 68.64 -9.47 -11.94
C ASN A 200 69.31 -9.56 -13.32
N CYS A 201 68.55 -9.26 -14.37
CA CYS A 201 69.08 -9.26 -15.72
C CYS A 201 70.08 -8.10 -15.97
N PRO A 202 70.96 -8.19 -16.99
CA PRO A 202 71.98 -7.17 -17.24
C PRO A 202 71.38 -5.79 -17.51
N VAL A 203 71.99 -4.76 -16.89
CA VAL A 203 71.70 -3.34 -17.12
C VAL A 203 72.88 -2.72 -17.84
N VAL A 204 72.64 -2.07 -18.99
CA VAL A 204 73.66 -1.31 -19.72
C VAL A 204 73.30 0.17 -19.69
N GLU A 205 74.17 0.97 -19.08
CA GLU A 205 74.00 2.42 -18.96
C GLU A 205 74.72 3.18 -20.08
N VAL A 206 74.00 4.10 -20.70
CA VAL A 206 74.48 4.95 -21.80
C VAL A 206 74.47 6.40 -21.32
N GLU A 207 75.66 6.91 -21.01
CA GLU A 207 75.85 8.31 -20.60
C GLU A 207 75.46 9.29 -21.72
N GLY A 208 74.72 10.34 -21.36
CA GLY A 208 74.31 11.40 -22.27
C GLY A 208 75.43 12.40 -22.59
N ARG A 209 75.18 13.28 -23.56
CA ARG A 209 75.95 14.52 -23.77
C ARG A 209 75.16 15.67 -23.14
N THR A 210 75.29 15.88 -21.83
CA THR A 210 74.61 16.98 -21.12
C THR A 210 75.64 17.94 -20.52
N PHE A 211 75.42 19.23 -20.74
CA PHE A 211 76.10 20.31 -20.06
C PHE A 211 75.55 20.47 -18.63
N PRO A 212 76.33 21.04 -17.69
CA PRO A 212 75.86 21.32 -16.34
C PRO A 212 74.56 22.15 -16.33
N VAL A 213 73.67 21.83 -15.37
CA VAL A 213 72.44 22.59 -15.12
C VAL A 213 72.39 22.98 -13.65
N GLU A 214 72.26 24.29 -13.39
CA GLU A 214 72.10 24.86 -12.06
C GLU A 214 70.61 24.91 -11.66
N ASP A 215 70.28 24.44 -10.46
CA ASP A 215 68.93 24.48 -9.91
C ASP A 215 68.77 25.70 -8.98
N ILE A 216 67.73 26.51 -9.22
CA ILE A 216 67.39 27.68 -8.40
C ILE A 216 66.00 27.49 -7.81
N PHE A 217 65.88 27.48 -6.48
CA PHE A 217 64.59 27.41 -5.80
C PHE A 217 64.03 28.81 -5.56
N LEU A 218 62.79 29.01 -5.99
CA LEU A 218 62.10 30.30 -5.97
C LEU A 218 60.66 30.09 -5.45
N PRO A 219 60.46 29.85 -4.14
CA PRO A 219 59.13 29.59 -3.56
C PRO A 219 58.19 30.81 -3.64
N GLU A 220 56.91 30.59 -3.35
CA GLU A 220 55.88 31.64 -3.24
C GLU A 220 56.21 32.62 -2.08
N TRP A 221 55.67 33.84 -2.14
CA TRP A 221 55.78 34.80 -1.02
C TRP A 221 54.91 34.39 0.18
N GLU A 222 55.34 34.79 1.38
CA GLU A 222 54.53 34.66 2.61
C GLU A 222 53.21 35.42 2.45
N GLY A 223 52.10 34.70 2.28
CA GLY A 223 50.77 35.24 1.94
C GLY A 223 50.11 34.61 0.71
N GLY A 224 50.87 33.83 -0.07
CA GLY A 224 50.44 33.13 -1.27
C GLY A 224 50.53 33.99 -2.53
N GLU A 225 50.94 33.39 -3.64
CA GLU A 225 51.06 34.04 -4.96
C GLU A 225 50.21 33.26 -5.97
N ARG A 226 49.54 33.93 -6.93
CA ARG A 226 48.84 33.18 -7.99
C ARG A 226 49.87 32.57 -8.93
N LEU A 227 49.65 31.32 -9.37
CA LEU A 227 50.56 30.60 -10.26
C LEU A 227 51.07 31.44 -11.46
N ARG A 228 50.20 32.22 -12.11
CA ARG A 228 50.58 33.05 -13.26
C ARG A 228 51.57 34.19 -12.92
N GLU A 229 51.46 34.75 -11.71
CA GLU A 229 52.35 35.80 -11.19
C GLU A 229 53.70 35.18 -10.84
N HIS A 230 53.68 34.03 -10.17
CA HIS A 230 54.86 33.26 -9.82
C HIS A 230 55.67 32.79 -11.04
N VAL A 231 54.95 32.33 -12.07
CA VAL A 231 55.55 31.95 -13.36
C VAL A 231 56.17 33.15 -14.07
N LEU A 232 55.50 34.30 -14.05
CA LEU A 232 56.07 35.53 -14.62
C LEU A 232 57.38 35.89 -13.92
N ARG A 233 57.41 35.84 -12.58
CA ARG A 233 58.61 36.11 -11.77
C ARG A 233 59.75 35.14 -12.08
N GLY A 234 59.46 33.85 -12.25
CA GLY A 234 60.46 32.86 -12.69
C GLY A 234 60.98 33.11 -14.11
N VAL A 235 60.11 33.55 -15.02
CA VAL A 235 60.48 33.95 -16.39
C VAL A 235 61.32 35.22 -16.39
N GLU A 236 61.01 36.21 -15.56
CA GLU A 236 61.81 37.42 -15.37
C GLU A 236 63.21 37.07 -14.87
N PHE A 237 63.31 36.22 -13.83
CA PHE A 237 64.59 35.76 -13.29
C PHE A 237 65.51 35.16 -14.37
N VAL A 238 65.01 34.22 -15.17
CA VAL A 238 65.84 33.62 -16.25
C VAL A 238 66.11 34.59 -17.39
N THR A 239 65.26 35.59 -17.59
CA THR A 239 65.44 36.62 -18.63
C THR A 239 66.49 37.66 -18.24
N ASP A 240 66.57 38.01 -16.96
CA ASP A 240 67.60 38.90 -16.43
C ASP A 240 69.00 38.28 -16.52
N LEU A 241 69.09 36.94 -16.38
CA LEU A 241 70.33 36.18 -16.58
C LEU A 241 70.67 35.97 -18.06
N ASP A 242 69.66 35.65 -18.89
CA ASP A 242 69.84 35.45 -20.32
C ASP A 242 68.61 35.87 -21.13
N SER A 243 68.71 37.07 -21.71
CA SER A 243 67.65 37.69 -22.50
C SER A 243 67.47 37.11 -23.91
N GLN A 244 68.32 36.18 -24.35
CA GLN A 244 68.26 35.57 -25.69
C GLN A 244 67.94 34.06 -25.67
N GLY A 245 68.16 33.37 -24.55
CA GLY A 245 67.92 31.92 -24.44
C GLY A 245 66.44 31.54 -24.45
N ASP A 246 66.06 30.51 -25.23
CA ASP A 246 64.70 29.96 -25.20
C ASP A 246 64.39 29.33 -23.83
N VAL A 247 63.17 29.55 -23.33
CA VAL A 247 62.72 29.10 -22.00
C VAL A 247 61.62 28.07 -22.15
N LEU A 248 61.64 27.02 -21.32
CA LEU A 248 60.55 26.05 -21.19
C LEU A 248 59.92 26.12 -19.81
N VAL A 249 58.65 26.51 -19.77
CA VAL A 249 57.83 26.60 -18.55
C VAL A 249 56.94 25.37 -18.43
N PHE A 250 56.99 24.64 -17.32
CA PHE A 250 56.09 23.52 -17.04
C PHE A 250 54.89 23.95 -16.20
N LEU A 251 53.67 23.64 -16.67
CA LEU A 251 52.40 24.00 -16.07
C LEU A 251 51.42 22.81 -16.00
N PRO A 252 50.47 22.80 -15.04
CA PRO A 252 49.61 21.64 -14.82
C PRO A 252 48.51 21.45 -15.88
N GLY A 253 48.14 22.48 -16.65
CA GLY A 253 47.02 22.36 -17.60
C GLY A 253 46.89 23.47 -18.64
N GLU A 254 45.95 23.27 -19.57
CA GLU A 254 45.70 24.17 -20.72
C GLU A 254 45.27 25.57 -20.28
N ARG A 255 44.42 25.66 -19.24
CA ARG A 255 43.93 26.94 -18.74
C ARG A 255 45.08 27.78 -18.19
N GLU A 256 45.89 27.16 -17.34
CA GLU A 256 47.04 27.78 -16.70
C GLU A 256 48.07 28.22 -17.74
N ILE A 257 48.31 27.40 -18.78
CA ILE A 257 49.17 27.74 -19.92
C ILE A 257 48.70 29.02 -20.63
N ARG A 258 47.39 29.14 -20.93
CA ARG A 258 46.88 30.32 -21.64
C ARG A 258 46.97 31.58 -20.78
N GLU A 259 46.55 31.48 -19.52
CA GLU A 259 46.61 32.60 -18.57
C GLU A 259 48.06 33.10 -18.38
N CYS A 260 49.03 32.18 -18.25
CA CYS A 260 50.44 32.54 -18.15
C CYS A 260 50.99 33.12 -19.47
N ALA A 261 50.58 32.56 -20.62
CA ALA A 261 51.05 33.02 -21.92
C ALA A 261 50.58 34.45 -22.23
N GLU A 262 49.30 34.74 -21.94
CA GLU A 262 48.76 36.10 -22.03
C GLU A 262 49.50 37.07 -21.12
N MET A 263 49.81 36.66 -19.89
CA MET A 263 50.52 37.49 -18.92
C MET A 263 51.98 37.77 -19.34
N VAL A 264 52.73 36.75 -19.76
CA VAL A 264 54.11 36.90 -20.27
C VAL A 264 54.14 37.72 -21.55
N GLN A 265 53.14 37.56 -22.43
CA GLN A 265 53.06 38.36 -23.64
C GLN A 265 52.69 39.81 -23.35
N GLY A 266 51.81 40.06 -22.37
CA GLY A 266 51.47 41.40 -21.89
C GLY A 266 52.63 42.12 -21.21
N ARG A 267 53.59 41.39 -20.63
CA ARG A 267 54.81 41.96 -20.03
C ARG A 267 55.72 42.65 -21.05
N GLY A 268 55.70 42.22 -22.31
CA GLY A 268 56.37 42.91 -23.42
C GLY A 268 57.88 42.71 -23.54
N PHE A 269 58.41 41.50 -23.27
CA PHE A 269 59.84 41.22 -23.42
C PHE A 269 60.36 41.47 -24.86
N PRO A 270 61.54 42.10 -25.04
CA PRO A 270 62.10 42.38 -26.37
C PRO A 270 62.31 41.12 -27.21
N ASN A 271 61.96 41.19 -28.50
CA ASN A 271 62.12 40.10 -29.48
C ASN A 271 61.67 38.70 -29.00
N THR A 272 60.65 38.63 -28.14
CA THR A 272 60.21 37.40 -27.49
C THR A 272 58.76 37.04 -27.85
N GLU A 273 58.45 35.75 -28.00
CA GLU A 273 57.07 35.26 -28.12
C GLU A 273 56.77 34.14 -27.11
N ALA A 274 55.55 34.14 -26.56
CA ALA A 274 55.05 33.05 -25.73
C ALA A 274 54.37 31.99 -26.62
N VAL A 275 54.75 30.72 -26.45
CA VAL A 275 54.29 29.60 -27.29
C VAL A 275 53.60 28.54 -26.42
N PRO A 276 52.25 28.45 -26.44
CA PRO A 276 51.52 27.41 -25.74
C PRO A 276 51.78 26.00 -26.30
N VAL A 277 52.06 25.02 -25.44
CA VAL A 277 52.35 23.61 -25.82
C VAL A 277 51.58 22.60 -24.96
N PHE A 278 50.48 22.06 -25.50
CA PHE A 278 49.69 21.03 -24.81
C PHE A 278 49.14 19.99 -25.79
N ALA A 279 48.67 18.85 -25.28
CA ALA A 279 48.30 17.69 -26.10
C ALA A 279 47.23 17.97 -27.18
N ARG A 280 46.41 19.01 -27.01
CA ARG A 280 45.29 19.37 -27.90
C ARG A 280 45.64 20.38 -29.01
N LEU A 281 46.91 20.73 -29.20
CA LEU A 281 47.32 21.66 -30.27
C LEU A 281 46.88 21.19 -31.67
N SER A 282 46.61 22.16 -32.56
CA SER A 282 46.37 21.89 -33.98
C SER A 282 47.67 21.45 -34.67
N LEU A 283 47.58 20.77 -35.82
CA LEU A 283 48.78 20.39 -36.59
C LEU A 283 49.64 21.61 -36.96
N LYS A 284 48.99 22.72 -37.31
CA LYS A 284 49.67 23.99 -37.64
C LYS A 284 50.43 24.54 -36.44
N ASP A 285 49.84 24.48 -35.25
CA ASP A 285 50.48 24.95 -34.02
C ASP A 285 51.59 24.01 -33.54
N GLN A 286 51.41 22.69 -33.72
CA GLN A 286 52.48 21.71 -33.47
C GLN A 286 53.68 21.93 -34.38
N GLU A 287 53.47 22.19 -35.68
CA GLU A 287 54.56 22.56 -36.58
C GLU A 287 55.24 23.86 -36.17
N LYS A 288 54.47 24.84 -35.64
CA LYS A 288 55.03 26.11 -35.13
C LYS A 288 56.03 25.88 -33.98
N VAL A 289 55.83 24.87 -33.15
CA VAL A 289 56.78 24.53 -32.05
C VAL A 289 58.15 24.13 -32.59
N PHE A 290 58.21 23.45 -33.74
CA PHE A 290 59.47 22.94 -34.31
C PHE A 290 60.13 23.88 -35.31
N ARG A 291 59.37 24.79 -35.94
CA ARG A 291 59.95 25.74 -36.91
C ARG A 291 60.69 26.88 -36.18
N PRO A 292 61.89 27.27 -36.63
CA PRO A 292 62.56 28.48 -36.14
C PRO A 292 61.71 29.72 -36.42
N SER A 293 61.55 30.61 -35.44
CA SER A 293 60.78 31.86 -35.61
C SER A 293 61.64 33.12 -35.74
N GLY A 294 62.95 33.04 -35.48
CA GLY A 294 63.87 34.18 -35.46
C GLY A 294 63.73 35.09 -34.23
N LYS A 295 62.84 34.74 -33.29
CA LYS A 295 62.61 35.39 -32.00
C LYS A 295 63.00 34.45 -30.86
N ARG A 296 63.27 35.01 -29.67
CA ARG A 296 63.34 34.22 -28.43
C ARG A 296 61.96 33.64 -28.13
N ARG A 297 61.91 32.37 -27.72
CA ARG A 297 60.64 31.66 -27.46
C ARG A 297 60.55 31.22 -26.01
N ILE A 298 59.42 31.53 -25.38
CA ILE A 298 59.04 31.03 -24.07
C ILE A 298 57.93 30.00 -24.28
N PHE A 299 58.31 28.74 -24.26
CA PHE A 299 57.38 27.62 -24.41
C PHE A 299 56.68 27.36 -23.09
N MET A 300 55.34 27.31 -23.11
CA MET A 300 54.54 27.02 -21.92
C MET A 300 53.85 25.69 -22.09
N ALA A 301 54.36 24.66 -21.40
CA ALA A 301 54.06 23.28 -21.70
C ALA A 301 53.48 22.51 -20.52
N THR A 302 52.64 21.51 -20.84
CA THR A 302 52.34 20.41 -19.90
C THR A 302 53.50 19.40 -19.89
N ASN A 303 53.35 18.31 -19.15
CA ASN A 303 54.23 17.14 -19.20
C ASN A 303 54.40 16.50 -20.61
N VAL A 304 53.71 16.98 -21.64
CA VAL A 304 53.99 16.64 -23.04
C VAL A 304 55.44 16.92 -23.44
N ALA A 305 56.05 17.98 -22.92
CA ALA A 305 57.45 18.35 -23.17
C ALA A 305 58.44 17.62 -22.25
N GLU A 306 57.96 16.97 -21.19
CA GLU A 306 58.80 16.28 -20.19
C GLU A 306 59.41 14.99 -20.72
N THR A 307 58.74 14.33 -21.66
CA THR A 307 59.13 13.00 -22.19
C THR A 307 59.11 12.98 -23.72
N SER A 308 57.97 13.38 -24.29
CA SER A 308 57.54 12.96 -25.63
C SER A 308 57.75 13.96 -26.75
N LEU A 309 58.04 15.20 -26.39
CA LEU A 309 58.35 16.26 -27.32
C LEU A 309 59.72 16.82 -26.97
N THR A 310 60.68 16.65 -27.87
CA THR A 310 61.98 17.30 -27.73
C THR A 310 61.90 18.65 -28.43
N ILE A 311 61.76 19.72 -27.66
CA ILE A 311 61.79 21.09 -28.17
C ILE A 311 63.26 21.48 -28.34
N PRO A 312 63.71 21.86 -29.55
CA PRO A 312 65.09 22.26 -29.77
C PRO A 312 65.34 23.66 -29.21
N GLY A 313 66.57 23.91 -28.74
CA GLY A 313 67.05 25.26 -28.39
C GLY A 313 66.82 25.71 -26.95
N ILE A 314 66.20 24.88 -26.09
CA ILE A 314 65.91 25.24 -24.69
C ILE A 314 67.21 25.45 -23.90
N VAL A 315 67.34 26.63 -23.30
CA VAL A 315 68.47 27.01 -22.43
C VAL A 315 68.05 27.01 -20.97
N SER A 316 66.85 27.50 -20.66
CA SER A 316 66.36 27.60 -19.28
C SER A 316 65.02 26.90 -19.10
N VAL A 317 64.78 26.34 -17.91
CA VAL A 317 63.52 25.72 -17.51
C VAL A 317 62.94 26.49 -16.34
N VAL A 318 61.62 26.70 -16.34
CA VAL A 318 60.85 27.20 -15.19
C VAL A 318 59.82 26.13 -14.84
N ASP A 319 59.95 25.51 -13.68
CA ASP A 319 59.12 24.38 -13.26
C ASP A 319 58.16 24.80 -12.15
N SER A 320 56.85 24.78 -12.45
CA SER A 320 55.81 25.04 -11.43
C SER A 320 55.75 23.98 -10.32
N GLY A 321 56.40 22.82 -10.51
CA GLY A 321 56.31 21.70 -9.56
C GLY A 321 54.96 20.98 -9.60
N GLN A 322 54.00 21.44 -10.40
CA GLN A 322 52.66 20.89 -10.44
C GLN A 322 52.43 20.06 -11.70
N ALA A 323 51.62 19.02 -11.58
CA ALA A 323 51.09 18.26 -12.71
C ALA A 323 49.63 17.88 -12.46
N ARG A 324 48.84 17.83 -13.54
CA ARG A 324 47.47 17.31 -13.48
C ARG A 324 47.47 15.81 -13.74
N VAL A 325 47.17 15.03 -12.71
CA VAL A 325 47.20 13.57 -12.71
C VAL A 325 45.80 12.99 -12.61
N SER A 326 45.55 11.92 -13.36
CA SER A 326 44.28 11.18 -13.31
C SER A 326 44.33 10.13 -12.20
N ARG A 327 43.39 10.22 -11.24
CA ARG A 327 43.21 9.23 -10.17
C ARG A 327 41.81 8.63 -10.20
N PHE A 328 41.73 7.31 -10.07
CA PHE A 328 40.50 6.55 -9.92
C PHE A 328 40.22 6.28 -8.43
N SER A 329 39.03 6.63 -7.97
CA SER A 329 38.52 6.27 -6.64
C SER A 329 37.64 5.01 -6.73
N PRO A 330 38.09 3.85 -6.21
CA PRO A 330 37.29 2.62 -6.26
C PRO A 330 35.96 2.74 -5.53
N GLN A 331 35.94 3.43 -4.38
CA GLN A 331 34.73 3.58 -3.55
C GLN A 331 33.62 4.35 -4.28
N ARG A 332 34.01 5.47 -4.92
CA ARG A 332 33.10 6.35 -5.64
C ARG A 332 32.85 5.90 -7.08
N GLN A 333 33.71 5.03 -7.62
CA GLN A 333 33.80 4.67 -9.06
C GLN A 333 34.01 5.90 -9.96
N VAL A 334 34.71 6.91 -9.44
CA VAL A 334 34.94 8.20 -10.12
C VAL A 334 36.40 8.32 -10.54
N GLN A 335 36.62 8.82 -11.74
CA GLN A 335 37.94 9.27 -12.20
C GLN A 335 38.01 10.79 -12.08
N SER A 336 38.98 11.29 -11.32
CA SER A 336 39.20 12.72 -11.10
C SER A 336 40.58 13.14 -11.58
N LEU A 337 40.65 14.33 -12.20
CA LEU A 337 41.92 14.99 -12.51
C LEU A 337 42.30 15.88 -11.32
N GLN A 338 43.36 15.53 -10.62
CA GLN A 338 43.87 16.27 -9.47
C GLN A 338 45.16 16.99 -9.87
N ILE A 339 45.35 18.22 -9.38
CA ILE A 339 46.63 18.90 -9.47
C ILE A 339 47.41 18.51 -8.22
N GLU A 340 48.59 17.94 -8.41
CA GLU A 340 49.48 17.47 -7.33
C GLU A 340 50.93 17.87 -7.63
N MET A 341 51.77 17.83 -6.59
CA MET A 341 53.22 18.00 -6.71
C MET A 341 53.80 16.87 -7.56
N ILE A 342 54.76 17.19 -8.41
CA ILE A 342 55.48 16.20 -9.23
C ILE A 342 56.41 15.35 -8.37
N SER A 343 56.72 14.14 -8.86
CA SER A 343 57.76 13.31 -8.26
C SER A 343 59.16 13.89 -8.48
N GLN A 344 60.12 13.48 -7.65
CA GLN A 344 61.52 13.85 -7.81
C GLN A 344 62.07 13.40 -9.17
N ALA A 345 61.67 12.21 -9.65
CA ALA A 345 62.03 11.73 -10.99
C ALA A 345 61.50 12.65 -12.10
N SER A 346 60.25 13.11 -12.02
CA SER A 346 59.69 14.08 -12.97
C SER A 346 60.43 15.42 -12.90
N ALA A 347 60.76 15.91 -11.70
CA ALA A 347 61.56 17.14 -11.55
C ALA A 347 62.94 17.01 -12.21
N ARG A 348 63.63 15.87 -12.03
CA ARG A 348 64.90 15.57 -12.71
C ARG A 348 64.75 15.52 -14.24
N GLN A 349 63.65 14.95 -14.75
CA GLN A 349 63.37 14.93 -16.20
C GLN A 349 63.08 16.32 -16.77
N ARG A 350 62.32 17.15 -16.05
CA ARG A 350 62.05 18.55 -16.43
C ARG A 350 63.34 19.37 -16.44
N ARG A 351 64.18 19.22 -15.41
CA ARG A 351 65.54 19.79 -15.37
C ARG A 351 66.39 19.37 -16.57
N GLY A 352 66.36 18.10 -16.97
CA GLY A 352 67.10 17.59 -18.14
C GLY A 352 66.58 18.06 -19.51
N ARG A 353 65.62 18.99 -19.56
CA ARG A 353 65.17 19.64 -20.80
C ARG A 353 66.00 20.88 -21.15
N CYS A 354 66.69 21.48 -20.19
CA CYS A 354 67.84 22.36 -20.45
C CYS A 354 69.15 21.57 -20.34
N GLY A 355 70.29 22.20 -20.62
CA GLY A 355 71.61 21.52 -20.56
C GLY A 355 71.96 20.68 -21.80
N ARG A 356 71.18 20.74 -22.88
CA ARG A 356 71.44 19.96 -24.12
C ARG A 356 72.26 20.69 -25.16
N VAL A 357 72.15 22.02 -25.19
CA VAL A 357 72.80 22.89 -26.18
C VAL A 357 74.04 23.56 -25.59
N ARG A 358 73.93 24.01 -24.34
CA ARG A 358 74.98 24.61 -23.49
C ARG A 358 74.54 24.53 -22.02
N GLU A 359 75.34 25.07 -21.11
CA GLU A 359 74.99 25.26 -19.69
C GLU A 359 73.60 25.89 -19.54
N GLY A 360 72.79 25.36 -18.62
CA GLY A 360 71.40 25.76 -18.45
C GLY A 360 71.01 26.03 -17.01
N ILE A 361 69.86 26.69 -16.82
CA ILE A 361 69.31 27.01 -15.49
C ILE A 361 67.92 26.41 -15.37
N CYS A 362 67.61 25.81 -14.23
CA CYS A 362 66.31 25.25 -13.90
C CYS A 362 65.75 25.95 -12.65
N VAL A 363 64.80 26.87 -12.86
CA VAL A 363 64.12 27.58 -11.78
C VAL A 363 62.92 26.76 -11.31
N LYS A 364 62.93 26.36 -10.04
CA LYS A 364 61.87 25.61 -9.38
C LYS A 364 61.00 26.58 -8.59
N LEU A 365 59.71 26.66 -8.93
CA LEU A 365 58.76 27.57 -8.29
C LEU A 365 58.20 27.00 -6.97
N TYR A 366 59.06 26.34 -6.21
CA TYR A 366 58.79 25.65 -4.96
C TYR A 366 60.11 25.61 -4.17
N ASP A 367 60.04 25.32 -2.87
CA ASP A 367 61.24 25.17 -2.03
C ASP A 367 61.84 23.76 -2.12
N GLU A 368 63.06 23.62 -1.60
CA GLU A 368 63.81 22.35 -1.60
C GLU A 368 63.13 21.29 -0.74
N GLU A 369 62.61 21.68 0.43
CA GLU A 369 61.91 20.79 1.37
C GLU A 369 60.67 20.14 0.72
N THR A 370 59.90 20.90 -0.06
CA THR A 370 58.74 20.41 -0.82
C THR A 370 59.14 19.35 -1.84
N LEU A 371 60.31 19.50 -2.49
CA LEU A 371 60.81 18.51 -3.43
C LEU A 371 61.32 17.26 -2.72
N GLU A 372 61.98 17.41 -1.57
CA GLU A 372 62.47 16.28 -0.76
C GLU A 372 61.32 15.43 -0.19
N MET A 373 60.24 16.08 0.26
CA MET A 373 59.02 15.38 0.71
C MET A 373 58.22 14.74 -0.42
N ALA A 374 58.44 15.15 -1.67
CA ALA A 374 57.75 14.57 -2.82
C ALA A 374 58.20 13.11 -3.06
N PRO A 375 57.28 12.25 -3.56
CA PRO A 375 57.63 10.86 -3.83
C PRO A 375 58.75 10.76 -4.87
N GLU A 376 59.63 9.77 -4.73
CA GLU A 376 60.74 9.57 -5.66
C GLU A 376 60.26 9.32 -7.10
N PHE A 377 59.17 8.56 -7.25
CA PHE A 377 58.56 8.22 -8.54
C PHE A 377 57.05 8.49 -8.53
N THR A 378 56.50 8.81 -9.70
CA THR A 378 55.06 8.94 -9.90
C THR A 378 54.39 7.56 -9.84
N ASP A 379 53.24 7.46 -9.15
CA ASP A 379 52.46 6.22 -9.09
C ASP A 379 52.18 5.66 -10.52
N PRO A 380 52.43 4.36 -10.77
CA PRO A 380 52.19 3.74 -12.06
C PRO A 380 50.69 3.72 -12.37
N GLU A 381 50.33 3.73 -13.66
CA GLU A 381 48.94 3.87 -14.09
C GLU A 381 48.02 2.75 -13.54
N ILE A 382 48.57 1.54 -13.36
CA ILE A 382 47.85 0.39 -12.79
C ILE A 382 47.34 0.63 -11.36
N ARG A 383 47.99 1.51 -10.58
CA ARG A 383 47.55 1.84 -9.21
C ARG A 383 46.49 2.94 -9.15
N ARG A 384 46.23 3.61 -10.26
CA ARG A 384 45.38 4.82 -10.31
C ARG A 384 44.29 4.79 -11.39
N SER A 385 44.11 3.65 -12.07
CA SER A 385 43.10 3.43 -13.10
C SER A 385 42.12 2.31 -12.73
N ALA A 386 40.96 2.26 -13.40
CA ALA A 386 39.99 1.19 -13.24
C ALA A 386 40.51 -0.12 -13.85
N LEU A 387 40.29 -1.25 -13.16
CA LEU A 387 40.93 -2.54 -13.50
C LEU A 387 39.98 -3.56 -14.16
N SER A 388 38.70 -3.25 -14.34
CA SER A 388 37.72 -4.18 -14.92
C SER A 388 38.15 -4.68 -16.30
N GLY A 389 38.60 -3.78 -17.18
CA GLY A 389 39.13 -4.15 -18.50
C GLY A 389 40.39 -5.01 -18.45
N VAL A 390 41.27 -4.77 -17.47
CA VAL A 390 42.50 -5.56 -17.25
C VAL A 390 42.13 -6.97 -16.84
N ILE A 391 41.30 -7.11 -15.80
CA ILE A 391 40.86 -8.40 -15.27
C ILE A 391 40.15 -9.21 -16.36
N LEU A 392 39.23 -8.58 -17.11
CA LEU A 392 38.55 -9.23 -18.23
C LEU A 392 39.53 -9.80 -19.26
N ARG A 393 40.58 -9.04 -19.57
CA ARG A 393 41.61 -9.46 -20.52
C ARG A 393 42.48 -10.58 -19.97
N MET A 394 42.81 -10.56 -18.69
CA MET A 394 43.55 -11.64 -18.04
C MET A 394 42.79 -12.96 -18.06
N LEU A 395 41.49 -12.90 -17.78
CA LEU A 395 40.62 -14.06 -17.82
C LEU A 395 40.50 -14.63 -19.24
N SER A 396 40.37 -13.80 -20.27
CA SER A 396 40.28 -14.28 -21.65
C SER A 396 41.58 -14.88 -22.19
N LEU A 397 42.73 -14.39 -21.69
CA LEU A 397 44.06 -14.94 -22.00
C LEU A 397 44.44 -16.15 -21.12
N GLY A 398 43.70 -16.43 -20.05
CA GLY A 398 43.99 -17.50 -19.10
C GLY A 398 45.25 -17.24 -18.26
N LEU A 399 45.45 -15.99 -17.82
CA LEU A 399 46.66 -15.56 -17.11
C LEU A 399 46.62 -15.71 -15.59
N GLY A 400 45.49 -16.20 -15.04
CA GLY A 400 45.27 -16.38 -13.61
C GLY A 400 44.66 -15.14 -12.95
N ASP A 401 44.70 -15.12 -11.61
CA ASP A 401 44.22 -13.99 -10.81
C ASP A 401 45.15 -12.77 -10.98
N VAL A 402 44.57 -11.58 -11.04
CA VAL A 402 45.30 -10.30 -11.10
C VAL A 402 46.23 -10.10 -9.91
N ARG A 403 45.90 -10.68 -8.75
CA ARG A 403 46.70 -10.61 -7.51
C ARG A 403 47.96 -11.47 -7.57
N GLU A 404 47.95 -12.52 -8.39
CA GLU A 404 49.07 -13.46 -8.55
C GLU A 404 49.90 -13.18 -9.79
N PHE A 405 49.40 -12.32 -10.68
CA PHE A 405 50.13 -11.95 -11.89
C PHE A 405 51.32 -11.06 -11.54
N PRO A 406 52.48 -11.30 -12.18
CA PRO A 406 53.70 -10.58 -11.83
C PRO A 406 53.64 -9.16 -12.40
N PHE A 407 53.12 -8.23 -11.61
CA PHE A 407 53.29 -6.79 -11.84
C PHE A 407 54.52 -6.29 -11.08
N ILE A 408 55.21 -5.28 -11.62
CA ILE A 408 56.28 -4.58 -10.88
C ILE A 408 55.69 -3.89 -9.65
N ASP A 409 54.55 -3.22 -9.86
CA ASP A 409 53.76 -2.61 -8.81
C ASP A 409 52.34 -3.19 -8.87
N PRO A 410 51.98 -4.13 -7.98
CA PRO A 410 50.65 -4.71 -7.99
C PRO A 410 49.57 -3.65 -7.69
N PRO A 411 48.37 -3.81 -8.29
CA PRO A 411 47.24 -2.94 -7.99
C PRO A 411 46.74 -3.12 -6.56
N GLY A 412 46.14 -2.05 -6.00
CA GLY A 412 45.55 -2.10 -4.66
C GLY A 412 44.34 -3.05 -4.57
N PRO A 413 44.14 -3.78 -3.45
CA PRO A 413 43.05 -4.75 -3.31
C PRO A 413 41.65 -4.17 -3.53
N ARG A 414 41.42 -2.91 -3.11
CA ARG A 414 40.14 -2.22 -3.30
C ARG A 414 39.80 -2.00 -4.78
N ALA A 415 40.79 -1.63 -5.59
CA ALA A 415 40.61 -1.45 -7.03
C ALA A 415 40.36 -2.78 -7.75
N VAL A 416 41.01 -3.86 -7.31
CA VAL A 416 40.78 -5.21 -7.81
C VAL A 416 39.35 -5.68 -7.53
N ASN A 417 38.90 -5.56 -6.28
CA ASN A 417 37.55 -5.93 -5.88
C ASN A 417 36.47 -5.15 -6.66
N GLU A 418 36.70 -3.85 -6.87
CA GLU A 418 35.80 -3.01 -7.66
C GLU A 418 35.79 -3.41 -9.15
N GLY A 419 36.95 -3.80 -9.69
CA GLY A 419 37.05 -4.35 -11.04
C GLY A 419 36.24 -5.64 -11.21
N TRP A 420 36.35 -6.58 -10.27
CA TRP A 420 35.54 -7.80 -10.24
C TRP A 420 34.05 -7.52 -10.12
N LYS A 421 33.68 -6.58 -9.25
CA LYS A 421 32.29 -6.15 -9.08
C LYS A 421 31.72 -5.57 -10.38
N THR A 422 32.49 -4.73 -11.07
CA THR A 422 32.10 -4.20 -12.39
C THR A 422 31.89 -5.32 -13.41
N LEU A 423 32.72 -6.37 -13.40
CA LEU A 423 32.57 -7.52 -14.30
C LEU A 423 31.33 -8.37 -14.00
N GLU A 424 30.99 -8.54 -12.73
CA GLU A 424 29.73 -9.17 -12.30
C GLU A 424 28.52 -8.32 -12.71
N GLU A 425 28.59 -7.00 -12.52
CA GLU A 425 27.55 -6.04 -12.88
C GLU A 425 27.21 -6.09 -14.37
N VAL A 426 28.21 -6.06 -15.24
CA VAL A 426 28.00 -6.15 -16.70
C VAL A 426 27.75 -7.60 -17.18
N GLY A 427 27.70 -8.57 -16.26
CA GLY A 427 27.46 -9.97 -16.57
C GLY A 427 28.61 -10.66 -17.32
N ALA A 428 29.84 -10.13 -17.25
CA ALA A 428 31.02 -10.76 -17.83
C ALA A 428 31.46 -12.01 -17.05
N VAL A 429 31.16 -12.06 -15.75
CA VAL A 429 31.32 -13.22 -14.86
C VAL A 429 30.02 -13.46 -14.10
N ALA A 430 29.73 -14.71 -13.74
CA ALA A 430 28.49 -15.04 -13.03
C ALA A 430 28.52 -14.59 -11.56
N LYS A 431 29.69 -14.71 -10.92
CA LYS A 431 29.98 -14.22 -9.58
C LYS A 431 31.41 -13.73 -9.51
N ARG A 432 31.67 -12.74 -8.67
CA ARG A 432 33.00 -12.12 -8.47
C ARG A 432 34.09 -13.06 -7.95
N ASP A 433 33.72 -14.16 -7.32
CA ASP A 433 34.62 -15.20 -6.79
C ASP A 433 34.94 -16.30 -7.81
N GLN A 434 34.29 -16.29 -8.98
CA GLN A 434 34.53 -17.26 -10.04
C GLN A 434 35.36 -16.65 -11.17
N SER A 435 36.55 -17.21 -11.40
CA SER A 435 37.44 -16.80 -12.50
C SER A 435 37.02 -17.32 -13.88
N LYS A 436 35.72 -17.48 -14.14
CA LYS A 436 35.19 -18.02 -15.39
C LYS A 436 34.32 -16.98 -16.10
N LEU A 437 34.70 -16.67 -17.34
CA LEU A 437 33.92 -15.79 -18.21
C LEU A 437 32.60 -16.44 -18.63
N THR A 438 31.53 -15.66 -18.62
CA THR A 438 30.25 -15.99 -19.26
C THR A 438 30.36 -15.86 -20.78
N GLU A 439 29.31 -16.23 -21.52
CA GLU A 439 29.24 -15.95 -22.96
C GLU A 439 29.39 -14.45 -23.25
N THR A 440 28.70 -13.60 -22.47
CA THR A 440 28.84 -12.14 -22.53
C THR A 440 30.29 -11.72 -22.25
N GLY A 441 30.93 -12.28 -21.24
CA GLY A 441 32.33 -12.00 -20.91
C GLY A 441 33.29 -12.30 -22.07
N TRP A 442 33.12 -13.44 -22.74
CA TRP A 442 33.91 -13.80 -23.92
C TRP A 442 33.70 -12.86 -25.10
N ARG A 443 32.47 -12.38 -25.30
CA ARG A 443 32.16 -11.39 -26.34
C ARG A 443 32.78 -10.03 -26.00
N LEU A 444 32.66 -9.58 -24.76
CA LEU A 444 33.25 -8.32 -24.27
C LEU A 444 34.78 -8.30 -24.44
N ALA A 445 35.46 -9.40 -24.10
CA ALA A 445 36.92 -9.48 -24.17
C ALA A 445 37.51 -9.32 -25.58
N LYS A 446 36.69 -9.53 -26.63
CA LYS A 446 37.07 -9.34 -28.04
C LYS A 446 36.90 -7.90 -28.52
N LEU A 447 36.21 -7.07 -27.75
CA LEU A 447 35.95 -5.68 -28.12
C LEU A 447 37.05 -4.76 -27.58
N PRO A 448 37.54 -3.78 -28.37
CA PRO A 448 38.51 -2.79 -27.91
C PRO A 448 37.83 -1.66 -27.12
N LEU A 449 37.03 -2.02 -26.10
CA LEU A 449 36.19 -1.11 -25.31
C LEU A 449 36.29 -1.40 -23.80
N ASP A 450 35.95 -0.39 -22.99
CA ASP A 450 35.62 -0.60 -21.58
C ASP A 450 34.47 -1.62 -21.47
N PRO A 451 34.51 -2.58 -20.52
CA PRO A 451 33.49 -3.61 -20.39
C PRO A 451 32.06 -3.07 -20.31
N ARG A 452 31.86 -1.89 -19.70
CA ARG A 452 30.54 -1.24 -19.60
C ARG A 452 30.03 -0.80 -20.96
N LEU A 453 30.86 -0.13 -21.74
CA LEU A 453 30.52 0.31 -23.10
C LEU A 453 30.31 -0.87 -24.05
N GLY A 454 31.15 -1.90 -23.95
CA GLY A 454 30.97 -3.14 -24.71
C GLY A 454 29.64 -3.83 -24.37
N ARG A 455 29.23 -3.80 -23.10
CA ARG A 455 27.99 -4.45 -22.64
C ARG A 455 26.75 -3.78 -23.24
N MET A 456 26.77 -2.45 -23.36
CA MET A 456 25.70 -1.69 -24.02
C MET A 456 25.51 -2.11 -25.47
N LEU A 457 26.60 -2.28 -26.23
CA LEU A 457 26.54 -2.72 -27.63
C LEU A 457 26.07 -4.16 -27.80
N ILE A 458 26.47 -5.04 -26.88
CA ILE A 458 26.02 -6.43 -26.91
C ILE A 458 24.52 -6.53 -26.59
N GLU A 459 24.02 -5.72 -25.65
CA GLU A 459 22.59 -5.69 -25.33
C GLU A 459 21.74 -5.13 -26.47
N SER A 460 22.25 -4.10 -27.16
CA SER A 460 21.50 -3.41 -28.21
C SER A 460 21.20 -4.28 -29.44
N GLU A 461 22.01 -5.30 -29.71
CA GLU A 461 21.71 -6.32 -30.74
C GLU A 461 20.47 -7.14 -30.40
N ARG A 462 20.29 -7.51 -29.12
CA ARG A 462 19.10 -8.27 -28.67
C ARG A 462 17.85 -7.39 -28.72
N ARG A 463 18.01 -6.09 -28.51
CA ARG A 463 16.92 -5.11 -28.39
C ARG A 463 16.56 -4.39 -29.70
N GLY A 464 17.28 -4.65 -30.79
CA GLY A 464 16.98 -4.06 -32.10
C GLY A 464 17.37 -2.58 -32.25
N VAL A 465 18.26 -2.06 -31.41
CA VAL A 465 18.70 -0.65 -31.38
C VAL A 465 20.22 -0.52 -31.54
N PHE A 466 20.82 -1.45 -32.27
CA PHE A 466 22.27 -1.55 -32.40
C PHE A 466 22.89 -0.29 -33.01
N GLU A 467 22.29 0.28 -34.05
CA GLU A 467 22.85 1.43 -34.76
C GLU A 467 22.85 2.70 -33.90
N GLU A 468 21.77 2.95 -33.15
CA GLU A 468 21.65 4.07 -32.21
C GLU A 468 22.67 3.95 -31.07
N VAL A 469 22.75 2.77 -30.45
CA VAL A 469 23.68 2.54 -29.33
C VAL A 469 25.14 2.54 -29.83
N LEU A 470 25.41 2.12 -31.07
CA LEU A 470 26.73 2.22 -31.69
C LEU A 470 27.17 3.68 -31.88
N ILE A 471 26.26 4.56 -32.29
CA ILE A 471 26.52 6.01 -32.36
C ILE A 471 26.87 6.55 -30.98
N ILE A 472 26.06 6.21 -29.97
CA ILE A 472 26.26 6.69 -28.59
C ILE A 472 27.58 6.16 -28.01
N VAL A 473 27.82 4.86 -28.04
CA VAL A 473 29.02 4.23 -27.46
C VAL A 473 30.30 4.70 -28.15
N SER A 474 30.29 4.87 -29.47
CA SER A 474 31.45 5.44 -30.17
C SER A 474 31.72 6.89 -29.77
N GLY A 475 30.66 7.66 -29.46
CA GLY A 475 30.78 9.04 -28.97
C GLY A 475 31.25 9.11 -27.52
N LEU A 476 30.79 8.19 -26.66
CA LEU A 476 31.24 8.05 -25.27
C LEU A 476 32.69 7.58 -25.17
N SER A 477 33.16 6.79 -26.14
CA SER A 477 34.55 6.29 -26.21
C SER A 477 35.54 7.33 -26.74
N ALA A 478 35.03 8.41 -27.37
CA ALA A 478 35.83 9.50 -27.91
C ALA A 478 35.76 10.72 -26.99
N MET A 479 36.64 11.70 -27.23
CA MET A 479 36.49 13.00 -26.57
C MET A 479 35.20 13.70 -27.01
N ASP A 480 34.52 14.38 -26.08
CA ASP A 480 33.32 15.16 -26.39
C ASP A 480 33.58 16.12 -27.55
N VAL A 481 32.74 16.05 -28.58
CA VAL A 481 32.89 16.84 -29.80
C VAL A 481 32.52 18.30 -29.59
N ARG A 482 31.74 18.62 -28.55
CA ARG A 482 31.35 19.98 -28.20
C ARG A 482 32.52 20.73 -27.59
N GLU A 483 32.67 21.98 -27.99
CA GLU A 483 33.66 22.91 -27.45
C GLU A 483 32.93 24.00 -26.66
N ARG A 484 33.50 24.38 -25.52
CA ARG A 484 33.02 25.51 -24.72
C ARG A 484 34.21 26.42 -24.41
N PRO A 485 34.66 27.23 -25.38
CA PRO A 485 35.87 28.03 -25.25
C PRO A 485 35.71 29.13 -24.20
N GLN A 486 36.80 29.43 -23.48
CA GLN A 486 36.83 30.51 -22.51
C GLN A 486 36.55 31.88 -23.19
N GLY A 487 35.73 32.70 -22.57
CA GLY A 487 35.25 33.99 -23.10
C GLY A 487 34.16 33.88 -24.18
N LYS A 488 33.68 32.67 -24.51
CA LYS A 488 32.58 32.42 -25.46
C LYS A 488 31.58 31.38 -24.94
N GLU A 489 31.54 31.17 -23.64
CA GLU A 489 30.74 30.15 -22.97
C GLU A 489 29.25 30.29 -23.27
N GLU A 490 28.69 31.49 -23.09
CA GLU A 490 27.26 31.75 -23.33
C GLU A 490 26.87 31.52 -24.80
N LYS A 491 27.71 31.98 -25.74
CA LYS A 491 27.50 31.79 -27.18
C LYS A 491 27.57 30.32 -27.57
N ALA A 492 28.47 29.55 -26.96
CA ALA A 492 28.57 28.12 -27.17
C ALA A 492 27.33 27.40 -26.63
N ASP A 493 26.90 27.73 -25.42
CA ASP A 493 25.72 27.14 -24.77
C ASP A 493 24.43 27.46 -25.57
N GLU A 494 24.29 28.68 -26.09
CA GLU A 494 23.17 29.07 -26.95
C GLU A 494 23.17 28.30 -28.28
N ALA A 495 24.31 28.25 -28.98
CA ALA A 495 24.43 27.55 -30.26
C ALA A 495 24.20 26.04 -30.14
N GLN A 496 24.58 25.45 -29.00
CA GLN A 496 24.46 24.02 -28.73
C GLN A 496 23.11 23.61 -28.13
N ARG A 497 22.30 24.56 -27.64
CA ARG A 497 21.00 24.30 -27.00
C ARG A 497 20.06 23.45 -27.87
N LYS A 498 20.09 23.66 -29.19
CA LYS A 498 19.29 22.90 -30.18
C LYS A 498 19.65 21.42 -30.30
N PHE A 499 20.80 20.99 -29.75
CA PHE A 499 21.20 19.59 -29.74
C PHE A 499 20.82 18.88 -28.44
N LEU A 500 20.31 19.61 -27.44
CA LEU A 500 19.87 19.02 -26.18
C LEU A 500 18.57 18.24 -26.39
N ASP A 501 18.47 17.12 -25.69
CA ASP A 501 17.25 16.34 -25.56
C ASP A 501 16.80 16.45 -24.09
N GLU A 502 15.53 16.80 -23.88
CA GLU A 502 14.95 17.13 -22.58
C GLU A 502 14.80 15.92 -21.64
N ARG A 503 14.93 14.70 -22.19
CA ARG A 503 14.80 13.42 -21.48
C ARG A 503 16.10 12.65 -21.45
N SER A 504 17.09 12.97 -22.31
CA SER A 504 18.33 12.21 -22.40
C SER A 504 19.52 12.98 -22.98
N ASP A 505 20.61 13.08 -22.24
CA ASP A 505 21.90 13.55 -22.77
C ASP A 505 22.48 12.59 -23.82
N PHE A 506 22.06 11.31 -23.87
CA PHE A 506 22.48 10.39 -24.93
C PHE A 506 21.83 10.74 -26.27
N GLY A 507 20.63 11.34 -26.24
CA GLY A 507 19.95 11.89 -27.41
C GLY A 507 20.78 12.94 -28.14
N VAL A 508 21.63 13.68 -27.43
CA VAL A 508 22.57 14.66 -28.02
C VAL A 508 23.46 14.00 -29.07
N TYR A 509 23.97 12.78 -28.82
CA TYR A 509 24.80 12.07 -29.79
C TYR A 509 24.00 11.69 -31.04
N LEU A 510 22.75 11.25 -30.88
CA LEU A 510 21.89 10.89 -32.01
C LEU A 510 21.52 12.12 -32.86
N ILE A 511 21.17 13.24 -32.22
CA ILE A 511 20.85 14.50 -32.89
C ILE A 511 22.08 15.02 -33.66
N LEU A 512 23.24 15.07 -33.01
CA LEU A 512 24.48 15.49 -33.66
C LEU A 512 24.83 14.58 -34.82
N TRP A 513 24.68 13.26 -34.66
CA TRP A 513 24.95 12.30 -35.72
C TRP A 513 24.04 12.49 -36.94
N LYS A 514 22.75 12.75 -36.70
CA LYS A 514 21.79 13.08 -37.75
C LYS A 514 22.23 14.34 -38.52
N CYS A 515 22.56 15.42 -37.82
CA CYS A 515 23.05 16.66 -38.43
C CYS A 515 24.37 16.45 -39.21
N ILE A 516 25.29 15.64 -38.69
CA ILE A 516 26.54 15.29 -39.40
C ILE A 516 26.24 14.47 -40.66
N GLY A 517 25.22 13.61 -40.61
CA GLY A 517 24.75 12.80 -41.73
C GLY A 517 24.29 13.61 -42.94
N GLU A 518 23.72 14.81 -42.73
CA GLU A 518 23.24 15.72 -43.79
C GLU A 518 24.37 16.21 -44.73
N PHE A 519 25.62 16.10 -44.31
CA PHE A 519 26.78 16.45 -45.13
C PHE A 519 27.29 15.27 -45.99
N ARG A 520 26.62 14.12 -45.98
CA ARG A 520 26.89 13.04 -46.94
C ARG A 520 26.20 13.33 -48.27
N ASP A 521 26.92 13.18 -49.37
CA ASP A 521 26.31 13.24 -50.70
C ASP A 521 25.59 11.94 -51.07
N ASP A 522 24.94 11.92 -52.24
CA ASP A 522 24.15 10.77 -52.74
C ASP A 522 25.00 9.51 -52.95
N LYS A 523 26.34 9.65 -53.00
CA LYS A 523 27.30 8.53 -53.08
C LYS A 523 27.87 8.14 -51.72
N GLY A 524 27.35 8.72 -50.63
CA GLY A 524 27.78 8.48 -49.26
C GLY A 524 29.10 9.13 -48.87
N LYS A 525 29.67 10.02 -49.70
CA LYS A 525 30.94 10.72 -49.44
C LYS A 525 30.69 12.00 -48.65
N MET A 526 31.58 12.28 -47.69
CA MET A 526 31.42 13.39 -46.76
C MET A 526 31.88 14.73 -47.36
N ARG A 527 30.99 15.73 -47.41
CA ARG A 527 31.26 17.13 -47.83
C ARG A 527 32.06 17.89 -46.74
N SER A 528 33.32 17.51 -46.59
CA SER A 528 34.19 17.88 -45.46
C SER A 528 34.33 19.38 -45.22
N ASN A 529 34.35 20.22 -46.28
CA ASN A 529 34.49 21.67 -46.13
C ASN A 529 33.22 22.35 -45.59
N GLN A 530 32.04 21.89 -46.01
CA GLN A 530 30.77 22.41 -45.50
C GLN A 530 30.56 21.98 -44.04
N MET A 531 30.85 20.71 -43.73
CA MET A 531 30.81 20.19 -42.37
C MET A 531 31.77 20.95 -41.43
N ARG A 532 32.98 21.28 -41.88
CA ARG A 532 33.93 22.09 -41.09
C ARG A 532 33.36 23.45 -40.70
N LYS A 533 32.78 24.19 -41.67
CA LYS A 533 32.15 25.50 -41.40
C LYS A 533 30.96 25.37 -40.44
N TRP A 534 30.15 24.31 -40.59
CA TRP A 534 29.06 24.03 -39.67
C TRP A 534 29.57 23.72 -38.26
N CYS A 535 30.62 22.92 -38.14
CA CYS A 535 31.28 22.63 -36.86
C CYS A 535 31.74 23.92 -36.17
N GLU A 536 32.44 24.81 -36.88
CA GLU A 536 32.90 26.10 -36.34
C GLU A 536 31.73 26.99 -35.87
N LYS A 537 30.66 27.11 -36.66
CA LYS A 537 29.48 27.91 -36.31
C LYS A 537 28.76 27.40 -35.04
N ASN A 538 28.82 26.10 -34.79
CA ASN A 538 28.08 25.45 -33.69
C ASN A 538 28.98 25.08 -32.50
N PHE A 539 30.22 25.59 -32.45
CA PHE A 539 31.19 25.25 -31.41
C PHE A 539 31.40 23.73 -31.28
N ILE A 540 31.53 23.04 -32.41
CA ILE A 540 31.83 21.61 -32.48
C ILE A 540 33.21 21.42 -33.10
N SER A 541 34.01 20.52 -32.55
CA SER A 541 35.36 20.23 -33.02
C SER A 541 35.34 19.32 -34.25
N PHE A 542 35.62 19.85 -35.44
CA PHE A 542 35.69 19.06 -36.68
C PHE A 542 36.64 17.86 -36.59
N ARG A 543 37.77 18.02 -35.89
CA ARG A 543 38.75 16.95 -35.66
C ARG A 543 38.16 15.81 -34.84
N ARG A 544 37.48 16.11 -33.73
CA ARG A 544 36.86 15.11 -32.85
C ARG A 544 35.68 14.42 -33.53
N VAL A 545 34.92 15.13 -34.36
CA VAL A 545 33.88 14.52 -35.20
C VAL A 545 34.49 13.47 -36.15
N ARG A 546 35.60 13.79 -36.82
CA ARG A 546 36.30 12.81 -37.67
C ARG A 546 36.81 11.60 -36.89
N GLU A 547 37.31 11.82 -35.67
CA GLU A 547 37.72 10.74 -34.77
C GLU A 547 36.54 9.85 -34.37
N TRP A 548 35.42 10.46 -33.98
CA TRP A 548 34.19 9.75 -33.64
C TRP A 548 33.67 8.90 -34.81
N LEU A 549 33.62 9.44 -36.03
CA LEU A 549 33.26 8.70 -37.25
C LEU A 549 34.21 7.50 -37.48
N GLY A 550 35.51 7.66 -37.17
CA GLY A 550 36.50 6.61 -37.23
C GLY A 550 36.26 5.49 -36.20
N VAL A 551 36.01 5.85 -34.94
CA VAL A 551 35.67 4.91 -33.85
C VAL A 551 34.42 4.13 -34.19
N TYR A 552 33.35 4.80 -34.63
CA TYR A 552 32.11 4.17 -35.07
C TYR A 552 32.37 3.11 -36.16
N SER A 553 33.17 3.45 -37.18
CA SER A 553 33.48 2.55 -38.29
C SER A 553 34.34 1.33 -37.87
N GLU A 554 35.22 1.48 -36.88
CA GLU A 554 36.00 0.37 -36.29
C GLU A 554 35.10 -0.58 -35.50
N LEU A 555 34.27 -0.03 -34.60
CA LEU A 555 33.36 -0.82 -33.78
C LEU A 555 32.36 -1.57 -34.66
N ARG A 556 31.79 -0.91 -35.67
CA ARG A 556 30.89 -1.55 -36.64
C ARG A 556 31.55 -2.73 -37.36
N ARG A 557 32.82 -2.59 -37.76
CA ARG A 557 33.59 -3.69 -38.39
C ARG A 557 33.87 -4.83 -37.41
N SER A 558 34.12 -4.52 -36.14
CA SER A 558 34.38 -5.52 -35.10
C SER A 558 33.15 -6.39 -34.80
N PHE A 559 31.94 -5.86 -35.02
CA PHE A 559 30.66 -6.58 -34.86
C PHE A 559 30.16 -7.27 -36.15
N ARG A 560 30.72 -6.96 -37.33
CA ARG A 560 30.34 -7.64 -38.58
C ARG A 560 30.73 -9.13 -38.52
N LYS A 561 29.74 -10.02 -38.52
CA LYS A 561 29.95 -11.48 -38.63
C LYS A 561 30.73 -11.82 -39.90
N LYS A 562 31.68 -12.77 -39.77
CA LYS A 562 32.49 -13.26 -40.89
C LYS A 562 31.72 -14.13 -41.89
N ASN A 563 30.54 -14.65 -41.54
CA ASN A 563 29.64 -15.42 -42.42
C ASN A 563 28.21 -15.37 -41.83
N GLY A 564 27.20 -15.09 -42.65
CA GLY A 564 25.79 -15.48 -42.38
C GLY A 564 24.88 -14.46 -41.70
N GLU A 565 23.86 -14.06 -42.48
CA GLU A 565 22.51 -13.56 -42.12
C GLU A 565 22.41 -12.54 -40.97
N ALA A 566 22.18 -11.28 -41.35
CA ALA A 566 21.54 -10.34 -40.44
C ALA A 566 20.17 -10.91 -40.08
N LYS A 567 19.95 -11.26 -38.81
CA LYS A 567 18.58 -11.45 -38.34
C LYS A 567 17.84 -10.14 -38.61
N GLU A 568 16.74 -10.20 -39.35
CA GLU A 568 15.79 -9.09 -39.39
C GLU A 568 15.28 -8.89 -37.96
N VAL A 569 15.87 -7.93 -37.26
CA VAL A 569 15.32 -7.45 -35.98
C VAL A 569 14.41 -6.30 -36.35
N SER A 570 13.11 -6.47 -36.13
CA SER A 570 12.11 -5.42 -36.31
C SER A 570 12.47 -4.21 -35.46
N THR A 571 12.32 -3.00 -36.00
CA THR A 571 12.44 -1.76 -35.22
C THR A 571 11.48 -1.82 -34.03
N PRO A 572 11.94 -1.64 -32.79
CA PRO A 572 11.07 -1.74 -31.62
C PRO A 572 10.05 -0.60 -31.59
N ALA A 573 8.89 -0.86 -30.98
CA ALA A 573 7.82 0.14 -30.84
C ALA A 573 8.25 1.37 -30.01
N ASP A 574 9.12 1.17 -29.01
CA ASP A 574 9.71 2.23 -28.20
C ASP A 574 11.25 2.19 -28.27
N VAL A 575 11.80 2.86 -29.29
CA VAL A 575 13.25 2.98 -29.48
C VAL A 575 13.92 3.68 -28.29
N TYR A 576 13.25 4.65 -27.65
CA TYR A 576 13.83 5.36 -26.50
C TYR A 576 14.05 4.40 -25.33
N ALA A 577 13.03 3.61 -24.97
CA ALA A 577 13.16 2.63 -23.90
C ALA A 577 14.26 1.62 -24.19
N GLU A 578 14.29 1.03 -25.39
CA GLU A 578 15.27 -0.01 -25.74
C GLU A 578 16.71 0.50 -25.81
N VAL A 579 16.93 1.74 -26.27
CA VAL A 579 18.25 2.41 -26.21
C VAL A 579 18.70 2.57 -24.76
N HIS A 580 17.85 3.10 -23.88
CA HIS A 580 18.22 3.37 -22.50
C HIS A 580 18.34 2.09 -21.65
N LYS A 581 17.56 1.05 -21.93
CA LYS A 581 17.77 -0.30 -21.38
C LYS A 581 19.13 -0.88 -21.80
N SER A 582 19.52 -0.68 -23.06
CA SER A 582 20.85 -1.09 -23.53
C SER A 582 21.96 -0.32 -22.79
N ILE A 583 21.81 0.99 -22.57
CA ILE A 583 22.76 1.79 -21.80
C ILE A 583 22.81 1.33 -20.32
N LEU A 584 21.65 1.11 -19.71
CA LEU A 584 21.49 0.62 -18.34
C LEU A 584 22.28 -0.67 -18.10
N SER A 585 22.33 -1.57 -19.09
CA SER A 585 23.09 -2.82 -18.98
C SER A 585 24.60 -2.63 -18.74
N GLY A 586 25.16 -1.50 -19.20
CA GLY A 586 26.56 -1.15 -18.97
C GLY A 586 26.82 -0.45 -17.65
N VAL A 587 25.84 0.25 -17.09
CA VAL A 587 25.98 1.04 -15.85
C VAL A 587 24.81 0.82 -14.88
N PRO A 588 24.52 -0.44 -14.48
CA PRO A 588 23.29 -0.78 -13.79
C PRO A 588 23.13 -0.12 -12.41
N ARG A 589 24.23 0.23 -11.75
CA ARG A 589 24.22 0.88 -10.42
C ARG A 589 24.19 2.40 -10.44
N GLN A 590 24.25 3.01 -11.62
CA GLN A 590 24.24 4.47 -11.74
C GLN A 590 22.83 5.03 -11.92
N VAL A 591 21.85 4.38 -11.30
CA VAL A 591 20.47 4.87 -11.22
C VAL A 591 20.26 5.65 -9.92
N GLY A 592 19.35 6.61 -9.94
CA GLY A 592 18.93 7.30 -8.73
C GLY A 592 17.50 7.82 -8.82
N VAL A 593 16.87 7.91 -7.65
CA VAL A 593 15.53 8.44 -7.45
C VAL A 593 15.59 9.84 -6.84
N TRP A 594 14.74 10.75 -7.30
CA TRP A 594 14.71 12.13 -6.82
C TRP A 594 14.10 12.21 -5.41
N ASP A 595 14.88 12.73 -4.46
CA ASP A 595 14.41 13.08 -3.11
C ASP A 595 13.96 14.56 -3.12
N LYS A 596 12.64 14.77 -2.96
CA LYS A 596 12.04 16.11 -2.98
C LYS A 596 12.47 16.98 -1.80
N GLU A 597 12.68 16.38 -0.63
CA GLU A 597 13.03 17.10 0.60
C GLU A 597 14.49 17.54 0.57
N LYS A 598 15.40 16.60 0.24
CA LYS A 598 16.84 16.85 0.28
C LYS A 598 17.40 17.45 -1.01
N ARG A 599 16.56 17.60 -2.05
CA ARG A 599 16.88 18.21 -3.35
C ARG A 599 18.11 17.59 -4.03
N HIS A 600 18.27 16.27 -3.91
CA HIS A 600 19.28 15.48 -4.62
C HIS A 600 18.72 14.12 -5.03
N TYR A 601 19.43 13.40 -5.90
CA TYR A 601 19.09 12.02 -6.24
C TYR A 601 19.75 11.05 -5.28
N HIS A 602 18.97 10.10 -4.78
CA HIS A 602 19.43 8.98 -3.98
C HIS A 602 19.67 7.76 -4.89
N GLY A 603 20.91 7.30 -4.95
CA GLY A 603 21.38 6.23 -5.81
C GLY A 603 21.71 4.94 -5.05
N VAL A 604 22.05 3.90 -5.81
CA VAL A 604 22.46 2.60 -5.28
C VAL A 604 23.59 2.74 -4.25
N SER A 605 23.50 1.97 -3.16
CA SER A 605 24.43 2.03 -2.03
C SER A 605 24.43 3.38 -1.29
N ASN A 606 23.26 4.02 -1.18
CA ASN A 606 23.05 5.28 -0.45
C ASN A 606 23.91 6.45 -0.98
N ARG A 607 24.21 6.45 -2.28
CA ARG A 607 24.96 7.53 -2.93
C ARG A 607 24.05 8.73 -3.15
N GLN A 608 24.57 9.94 -2.97
CA GLN A 608 23.83 11.17 -3.21
C GLN A 608 24.50 11.96 -4.34
N PHE A 609 23.74 12.31 -5.37
CA PHE A 609 24.28 13.08 -6.50
C PHE A 609 23.26 14.09 -7.05
N ALA A 610 23.77 15.06 -7.81
CA ALA A 610 22.95 16.04 -8.50
C ALA A 610 23.17 15.99 -10.02
N VAL A 611 22.15 16.39 -10.79
CA VAL A 611 22.24 16.52 -12.25
C VAL A 611 23.17 17.68 -12.61
N PHE A 612 24.16 17.43 -13.48
CA PHE A 612 25.09 18.46 -13.95
C PHE A 612 24.34 19.60 -14.69
N PRO A 613 24.68 20.89 -14.45
CA PRO A 613 23.94 22.01 -15.02
C PRO A 613 23.85 22.05 -16.56
N GLY A 614 24.83 21.46 -17.26
CA GLY A 614 24.83 21.38 -18.73
C GLY A 614 24.01 20.24 -19.33
N SER A 615 23.22 19.51 -18.52
CA SER A 615 22.34 18.43 -18.99
C SER A 615 20.97 18.95 -19.41
N GLY A 616 20.34 18.31 -20.41
CA GLY A 616 18.94 18.59 -20.77
C GLY A 616 17.95 18.26 -19.64
N LEU A 617 18.36 17.45 -18.67
CA LEU A 617 17.59 17.11 -17.47
C LEU A 617 17.77 18.13 -16.32
N PHE A 618 18.61 19.17 -16.50
CA PHE A 618 18.74 20.25 -15.54
C PHE A 618 17.57 21.25 -15.64
N LYS A 619 16.36 20.78 -15.35
CA LYS A 619 15.11 21.54 -15.46
C LYS A 619 14.38 21.70 -14.12
N GLN A 620 13.36 22.56 -14.06
CA GLN A 620 12.55 22.77 -12.85
C GLN A 620 11.84 21.50 -12.39
N LYS A 621 11.11 20.82 -13.30
CA LYS A 621 10.46 19.54 -13.02
C LYS A 621 11.47 18.39 -13.15
N ARG A 622 11.96 17.90 -12.00
CA ARG A 622 12.92 16.78 -11.96
C ARG A 622 12.26 15.47 -12.38
N ALA A 623 12.98 14.68 -13.17
CA ALA A 623 12.60 13.30 -13.46
C ALA A 623 12.65 12.51 -12.14
N LEU A 624 11.67 11.63 -11.91
CA LEU A 624 11.66 10.84 -10.67
C LEU A 624 12.84 9.87 -10.63
N TRP A 625 13.12 9.22 -11.76
CA TRP A 625 14.22 8.26 -11.90
C TRP A 625 15.14 8.67 -13.03
N VAL A 626 16.43 8.62 -12.76
CA VAL A 626 17.47 8.91 -13.75
C VAL A 626 18.55 7.84 -13.74
N LEU A 627 19.11 7.59 -14.92
CA LEU A 627 20.37 6.88 -15.13
C LEU A 627 21.45 7.91 -15.46
N GLY A 628 22.62 7.83 -14.81
CA GLY A 628 23.83 8.54 -15.21
C GLY A 628 24.87 7.59 -15.79
N PHE A 629 25.63 8.01 -16.81
CA PHE A 629 26.79 7.21 -17.28
C PHE A 629 28.06 7.51 -16.49
N GLU A 630 28.24 8.75 -16.06
CA GLU A 630 29.40 9.20 -15.31
C GLU A 630 28.99 9.96 -14.04
N LEU A 631 29.66 9.66 -12.94
CA LEU A 631 29.65 10.46 -11.72
C LEU A 631 31.01 11.18 -11.63
N VAL A 632 31.00 12.49 -11.44
CA VAL A 632 32.20 13.33 -11.35
C VAL A 632 32.10 14.22 -10.14
N GLU A 633 33.14 14.22 -9.32
CA GLU A 633 33.19 15.02 -8.10
C GLU A 633 33.99 16.30 -8.33
N THR A 634 33.36 17.44 -8.06
CA THR A 634 34.02 18.75 -8.05
C THR A 634 33.74 19.44 -6.72
N SER A 635 32.74 20.32 -6.66
CA SER A 635 32.20 20.86 -5.40
C SER A 635 31.25 19.90 -4.68
N ARG A 636 30.61 19.02 -5.44
CA ARG A 636 29.76 17.92 -4.99
C ARG A 636 29.78 16.82 -6.06
N LEU A 637 29.11 15.70 -5.80
CA LEU A 637 28.99 14.62 -6.77
C LEU A 637 27.95 14.99 -7.85
N TRP A 638 28.42 15.14 -9.09
CA TRP A 638 27.60 15.46 -10.25
C TRP A 638 27.45 14.23 -11.15
N ALA A 639 26.21 13.87 -11.48
CA ALA A 639 25.93 12.95 -12.57
C ALA A 639 25.98 13.70 -13.91
N ARG A 640 26.58 13.08 -14.92
CA ARG A 640 26.73 13.57 -16.28
C ARG A 640 26.28 12.50 -17.26
N LYS A 641 25.85 12.93 -18.45
CA LYS A 641 25.35 12.04 -19.51
C LYS A 641 24.20 11.18 -18.96
N LEU A 642 23.09 11.86 -18.64
CA LEU A 642 21.95 11.24 -17.98
C LEU A 642 20.79 10.91 -18.93
N ALA A 643 19.90 10.04 -18.48
CA ALA A 643 18.58 9.84 -19.07
C ALA A 643 17.53 9.63 -18.00
N GLU A 644 16.30 10.04 -18.29
CA GLU A 644 15.11 9.62 -17.55
C GLU A 644 14.80 8.15 -17.86
N ILE A 645 14.48 7.35 -16.84
CA ILE A 645 14.22 5.92 -16.99
C ILE A 645 12.96 5.49 -16.21
N ASP A 646 12.35 4.38 -16.61
CA ASP A 646 11.40 3.66 -15.76
C ASP A 646 12.19 2.67 -14.86
N PRO A 647 11.99 2.69 -13.52
CA PRO A 647 12.70 1.77 -12.63
C PRO A 647 12.47 0.29 -12.94
N LYS A 648 11.33 -0.09 -13.52
CA LYS A 648 11.03 -1.49 -13.90
C LYS A 648 12.01 -2.05 -14.93
N TRP A 649 12.63 -1.18 -15.73
CA TRP A 649 13.67 -1.57 -16.69
C TRP A 649 14.90 -2.20 -16.01
N VAL A 650 15.16 -1.87 -14.75
CA VAL A 650 16.28 -2.41 -13.98
C VAL A 650 16.12 -3.92 -13.79
N GLU A 651 14.97 -4.38 -13.33
CA GLU A 651 14.69 -5.82 -13.16
C GLU A 651 14.78 -6.56 -14.51
N GLU A 652 14.29 -5.95 -15.58
CA GLU A 652 14.32 -6.54 -16.92
C GLU A 652 15.75 -6.72 -17.46
N VAL A 653 16.62 -5.73 -17.26
CA VAL A 653 17.97 -5.67 -17.86
C VAL A 653 19.01 -6.40 -17.01
N VAL A 654 18.93 -6.28 -15.68
CA VAL A 654 19.91 -6.83 -14.74
C VAL A 654 19.26 -7.59 -13.57
N PRO A 655 18.44 -8.62 -13.84
CA PRO A 655 17.74 -9.36 -12.79
C PRO A 655 18.71 -10.02 -11.80
N HIS A 656 19.92 -10.38 -12.24
CA HIS A 656 20.96 -10.99 -11.40
C HIS A 656 21.52 -10.05 -10.32
N LEU A 657 21.27 -8.74 -10.42
CA LEU A 657 21.66 -7.74 -9.41
C LEU A 657 20.51 -7.37 -8.47
N CYS A 658 19.29 -7.75 -8.81
CA CYS A 658 18.10 -7.48 -8.01
C CYS A 658 17.93 -8.52 -6.91
N ARG A 659 17.30 -8.12 -5.82
CA ARG A 659 16.86 -9.01 -4.74
C ARG A 659 15.38 -8.78 -4.46
N SER A 660 14.62 -9.85 -4.41
CA SER A 660 13.21 -9.81 -4.02
C SER A 660 13.10 -9.80 -2.49
N LYS A 661 12.27 -8.91 -1.96
CA LYS A 661 11.83 -8.89 -0.57
C LYS A 661 10.33 -9.17 -0.54
N PHE A 662 9.97 -10.26 0.10
CA PHE A 662 8.58 -10.70 0.22
C PHE A 662 8.04 -10.35 1.60
N HIS A 663 6.85 -9.78 1.66
CA HIS A 663 6.24 -9.30 2.90
C HIS A 663 4.71 -9.24 2.78
N SER A 664 4.07 -8.86 3.89
CA SER A 664 2.61 -8.72 4.00
C SER A 664 1.85 -9.92 3.42
N PRO A 665 2.09 -11.15 3.91
CA PRO A 665 1.27 -12.28 3.51
C PRO A 665 -0.17 -12.06 4.01
N TYR A 666 -1.15 -12.40 3.18
CA TYR A 666 -2.57 -12.26 3.49
C TYR A 666 -3.37 -13.35 2.77
N TRP A 667 -4.50 -13.74 3.36
CA TRP A 667 -5.44 -14.64 2.71
C TRP A 667 -6.28 -13.91 1.65
N ASP A 668 -6.35 -14.45 0.43
CA ASP A 668 -7.24 -13.94 -0.62
C ASP A 668 -8.44 -14.88 -0.78
N ASP A 669 -9.60 -14.45 -0.26
CA ASP A 669 -10.85 -15.21 -0.27
C ASP A 669 -11.32 -15.60 -1.67
N GLN A 670 -11.02 -14.79 -2.69
CA GLN A 670 -11.48 -15.03 -4.06
C GLN A 670 -10.63 -16.10 -4.75
N GLN A 671 -9.31 -16.03 -4.58
CA GLN A 671 -8.39 -17.01 -5.16
C GLN A 671 -8.25 -18.28 -4.32
N GLY A 672 -8.66 -18.24 -3.04
CA GLY A 672 -8.56 -19.36 -2.12
C GLY A 672 -7.11 -19.75 -1.83
N ALA A 673 -6.23 -18.76 -1.67
CA ALA A 673 -4.80 -18.97 -1.50
C ALA A 673 -4.14 -17.81 -0.76
N VAL A 674 -3.02 -18.07 -0.08
CA VAL A 674 -2.23 -17.01 0.55
C VAL A 674 -1.35 -16.31 -0.47
N TYR A 675 -1.57 -15.00 -0.62
CA TYR A 675 -0.78 -14.10 -1.44
C TYR A 675 0.06 -13.19 -0.54
N GLY A 676 1.03 -12.51 -1.15
CA GLY A 676 1.76 -11.44 -0.49
C GLY A 676 2.33 -10.48 -1.51
N LEU A 677 3.12 -9.54 -1.01
CA LEU A 677 3.74 -8.49 -1.81
C LEU A 677 5.23 -8.75 -1.98
N GLU A 678 5.72 -8.55 -3.19
CA GLU A 678 7.12 -8.60 -3.57
C GLU A 678 7.61 -7.19 -3.94
N ASP A 679 8.64 -6.75 -3.24
CA ASP A 679 9.44 -5.59 -3.63
C ASP A 679 10.75 -6.08 -4.26
N VAL A 680 11.09 -5.56 -5.44
CA VAL A 680 12.35 -5.85 -6.11
C VAL A 680 13.32 -4.73 -5.82
N ILE A 681 14.46 -5.06 -5.21
CA ILE A 681 15.42 -4.09 -4.68
C ILE A 681 16.75 -4.19 -5.44
N LEU A 682 17.25 -3.06 -5.93
CA LEU A 682 18.61 -2.89 -6.43
C LEU A 682 19.46 -2.09 -5.44
N GLY A 683 20.28 -2.79 -4.66
CA GLY A 683 21.29 -2.19 -3.77
C GLY A 683 20.78 -1.03 -2.89
N GLY A 684 19.59 -1.22 -2.30
CA GLY A 684 18.93 -0.28 -1.40
C GLY A 684 17.78 0.50 -2.03
N LEU A 685 17.66 0.52 -3.36
CA LEU A 685 16.57 1.18 -4.05
C LEU A 685 15.46 0.19 -4.42
N SER A 686 14.21 0.49 -4.10
CA SER A 686 13.08 -0.30 -4.60
C SER A 686 12.78 0.08 -6.05
N VAL A 687 12.85 -0.88 -6.96
CA VAL A 687 12.64 -0.68 -8.40
C VAL A 687 11.29 -1.22 -8.89
N VAL A 688 10.71 -2.16 -8.13
CA VAL A 688 9.32 -2.61 -8.26
C VAL A 688 8.77 -2.72 -6.86
N GLU A 689 7.62 -2.10 -6.60
CA GLU A 689 6.97 -2.10 -5.28
C GLU A 689 5.63 -2.80 -5.37
N GLY A 690 5.31 -3.63 -4.37
CA GLY A 690 3.98 -4.20 -4.18
C GLY A 690 3.54 -5.16 -5.27
N ARG A 691 4.46 -5.87 -5.94
CA ARG A 691 4.08 -6.88 -6.94
C ARG A 691 3.41 -8.05 -6.22
N ARG A 692 2.14 -8.31 -6.54
CA ARG A 692 1.40 -9.44 -5.99
C ARG A 692 2.06 -10.77 -6.40
N VAL A 693 2.33 -11.64 -5.43
CA VAL A 693 2.91 -12.97 -5.65
C VAL A 693 2.19 -14.03 -4.82
N PHE A 694 2.16 -15.26 -5.35
CA PHE A 694 1.68 -16.41 -4.59
C PHE A 694 2.69 -16.77 -3.50
N PHE A 695 2.35 -16.49 -2.24
CA PHE A 695 3.29 -16.52 -1.12
C PHE A 695 3.67 -17.94 -0.72
N GLY A 696 2.79 -18.92 -0.96
CA GLY A 696 3.04 -20.34 -0.70
C GLY A 696 4.25 -20.90 -1.46
N ARG A 697 4.65 -20.33 -2.60
CA ARG A 697 5.89 -20.72 -3.32
C ARG A 697 7.16 -20.11 -2.73
N VAL A 698 7.01 -18.99 -2.02
CA VAL A 698 8.12 -18.19 -1.53
C VAL A 698 8.47 -18.59 -0.12
N ASN A 699 7.47 -18.62 0.76
CA ASN A 699 7.61 -19.00 2.16
C ASN A 699 6.38 -19.84 2.58
N PRO A 700 6.43 -21.17 2.35
CA PRO A 700 5.34 -22.07 2.66
C PRO A 700 4.91 -22.01 4.13
N LYS A 701 5.87 -21.88 5.06
CA LYS A 701 5.60 -21.82 6.49
C LYS A 701 4.79 -20.59 6.88
N ALA A 702 5.25 -19.40 6.52
CA ALA A 702 4.49 -18.18 6.82
C ALA A 702 3.15 -18.14 6.06
N ALA A 703 3.08 -18.74 4.86
CA ALA A 703 1.80 -18.90 4.17
C ALA A 703 0.84 -19.84 4.93
N PHE A 704 1.34 -20.93 5.50
CA PHE A 704 0.54 -21.84 6.33
C PHE A 704 0.06 -21.17 7.62
N GLU A 705 0.91 -20.40 8.31
CA GLU A 705 0.53 -19.62 9.49
C GLU A 705 -0.64 -18.67 9.19
N VAL A 706 -0.56 -17.94 8.07
CA VAL A 706 -1.67 -17.06 7.62
C VAL A 706 -2.90 -17.86 7.23
N PHE A 707 -2.74 -18.99 6.56
CA PHE A 707 -3.87 -19.86 6.19
C PHE A 707 -4.64 -20.34 7.42
N VAL A 708 -3.95 -20.88 8.43
CA VAL A 708 -4.61 -21.39 9.65
C VAL A 708 -5.33 -20.25 10.37
N ARG A 709 -4.67 -19.11 10.57
CA ARG A 709 -5.25 -17.96 11.27
C ARG A 709 -6.43 -17.36 10.53
N GLU A 710 -6.21 -16.88 9.32
CA GLU A 710 -7.20 -16.09 8.59
C GLU A 710 -8.24 -16.97 7.89
N ALA A 711 -7.81 -18.04 7.22
CA ALA A 711 -8.76 -18.86 6.45
C ALA A 711 -9.59 -19.75 7.38
N LEU A 712 -8.98 -20.46 8.34
CA LEU A 712 -9.68 -21.40 9.22
C LEU A 712 -10.26 -20.73 10.46
N VAL A 713 -9.42 -20.16 11.33
CA VAL A 713 -9.84 -19.71 12.67
C VAL A 713 -10.73 -18.45 12.63
N GLU A 714 -10.39 -17.48 11.79
CA GLU A 714 -11.24 -16.31 11.51
C GLU A 714 -12.44 -16.63 10.61
N GLY A 715 -12.44 -17.79 9.92
CA GLY A 715 -13.57 -18.27 9.12
C GLY A 715 -13.68 -17.67 7.71
N LYS A 716 -12.58 -17.18 7.11
CA LYS A 716 -12.58 -16.63 5.73
C LYS A 716 -12.53 -17.69 4.62
N LEU A 717 -12.33 -18.97 4.97
CA LEU A 717 -12.29 -20.05 4.00
C LEU A 717 -13.68 -20.30 3.41
N ARG A 718 -13.83 -20.10 2.10
CA ARG A 718 -15.08 -20.33 1.38
C ARG A 718 -15.36 -21.80 1.15
N GLY A 719 -16.61 -22.19 1.31
CA GLY A 719 -17.11 -23.56 1.13
C GLY A 719 -17.52 -24.17 2.46
N THR A 720 -17.88 -25.44 2.43
CA THR A 720 -18.36 -26.17 3.61
C THR A 720 -17.85 -27.60 3.56
N ASN A 721 -17.21 -28.05 4.64
CA ASN A 721 -16.89 -29.45 4.90
C ASN A 721 -17.17 -29.75 6.39
N PRO A 722 -17.15 -31.03 6.81
CA PRO A 722 -17.45 -31.40 8.20
C PRO A 722 -16.56 -30.71 9.25
N VAL A 723 -15.28 -30.46 8.95
CA VAL A 723 -14.34 -29.78 9.85
C VAL A 723 -14.76 -28.32 10.10
N LEU A 724 -15.04 -27.57 9.02
CA LEU A 724 -15.51 -26.18 9.13
C LEU A 724 -16.87 -26.09 9.83
N GLN A 725 -17.79 -27.03 9.54
CA GLN A 725 -19.08 -27.10 10.22
C GLN A 725 -18.91 -27.35 11.72
N ASN A 726 -18.03 -28.26 12.11
CA ASN A 726 -17.72 -28.55 13.50
C ASN A 726 -17.08 -27.36 14.22
N LEU A 727 -16.09 -26.69 13.61
CA LEU A 727 -15.47 -25.48 14.17
C LEU A 727 -16.48 -24.34 14.34
N HIS A 728 -17.28 -24.05 13.31
CA HIS A 728 -18.29 -22.99 13.38
C HIS A 728 -19.38 -23.29 14.41
N TRP A 729 -19.83 -24.55 14.49
CA TRP A 729 -20.83 -24.97 15.46
C TRP A 729 -20.29 -24.81 16.89
N LEU A 730 -19.08 -25.29 17.18
CA LEU A 730 -18.47 -25.16 18.50
C LEU A 730 -18.18 -23.71 18.88
N LYS A 731 -17.67 -22.90 17.95
CA LYS A 731 -17.51 -21.45 18.17
C LYS A 731 -18.83 -20.79 18.56
N GLY A 732 -19.93 -21.17 17.90
CA GLY A 732 -21.27 -20.74 18.26
C GLY A 732 -21.74 -21.23 19.64
N VAL A 733 -21.42 -22.48 20.02
CA VAL A 733 -21.71 -23.02 21.36
C VAL A 733 -20.95 -22.24 22.44
N ILE A 734 -19.66 -21.98 22.23
CA ILE A 734 -18.80 -21.23 23.16
C ILE A 734 -19.32 -19.80 23.33
N PHE A 735 -19.63 -19.08 22.24
CA PHE A 735 -20.19 -17.73 22.32
C PHE A 735 -21.56 -17.68 23.02
N ARG A 736 -22.42 -18.70 22.85
CA ARG A 736 -23.65 -18.81 23.65
C ARG A 736 -23.32 -19.03 25.13
N GLY A 737 -22.33 -19.87 25.43
CA GLY A 737 -21.85 -20.09 26.79
C GLY A 737 -21.29 -18.83 27.45
N GLU A 738 -20.56 -18.00 26.70
CA GLU A 738 -20.06 -16.71 27.18
C GLU A 738 -21.20 -15.77 27.59
N ARG A 739 -22.29 -15.75 26.82
CA ARG A 739 -23.48 -14.95 27.17
C ARG A 739 -24.15 -15.48 28.43
N LYS A 740 -24.31 -16.80 28.56
CA LYS A 740 -24.88 -17.45 29.75
C LYS A 740 -24.08 -17.15 31.03
N LEU A 741 -22.76 -17.27 30.95
CA LEU A 741 -21.85 -17.02 32.09
C LEU A 741 -21.47 -15.54 32.27
N ARG A 742 -21.97 -14.65 31.40
CA ARG A 742 -21.63 -13.21 31.35
C ARG A 742 -20.12 -12.92 31.24
N ARG A 743 -19.42 -13.72 30.42
CA ARG A 743 -17.98 -13.62 30.12
C ARG A 743 -17.72 -13.39 28.63
N VAL A 744 -18.34 -12.37 28.06
CA VAL A 744 -18.28 -12.08 26.61
C VAL A 744 -16.83 -11.85 26.16
N GLY A 745 -16.40 -12.62 25.14
CA GLY A 745 -15.06 -12.55 24.57
C GLY A 745 -13.95 -13.16 25.42
N TYR A 746 -14.29 -14.01 26.40
CA TYR A 746 -13.33 -14.58 27.34
C TYR A 746 -13.11 -16.09 27.16
N LEU A 747 -14.15 -16.86 26.84
CA LEU A 747 -14.05 -18.33 26.77
C LEU A 747 -13.43 -18.78 25.46
N TRP A 748 -13.71 -18.11 24.34
CA TRP A 748 -13.14 -18.47 23.05
C TRP A 748 -11.62 -18.26 23.02
N ASP A 749 -10.90 -19.36 22.86
CA ASP A 749 -9.45 -19.35 22.70
C ASP A 749 -9.06 -19.42 21.22
N GLU A 750 -8.79 -18.25 20.63
CA GLU A 750 -8.28 -18.16 19.27
C GLU A 750 -6.87 -18.76 19.13
N VAL A 751 -6.05 -18.70 20.18
CA VAL A 751 -4.70 -19.24 20.19
C VAL A 751 -4.73 -20.77 20.24
N ALA A 752 -5.53 -21.37 21.11
CA ALA A 752 -5.71 -22.83 21.11
C ALA A 752 -6.33 -23.32 19.80
N ALA A 753 -7.31 -22.61 19.22
CA ALA A 753 -7.84 -22.95 17.91
C ALA A 753 -6.73 -22.94 16.83
N TYR A 754 -5.90 -21.89 16.82
CA TYR A 754 -4.76 -21.79 15.92
C TYR A 754 -3.76 -22.93 16.14
N ASP A 755 -3.32 -23.15 17.38
CA ASP A 755 -2.32 -24.17 17.74
C ASP A 755 -2.84 -25.58 17.42
N PHE A 756 -4.13 -25.85 17.66
CA PHE A 756 -4.78 -27.11 17.33
C PHE A 756 -4.58 -27.48 15.85
N PHE A 757 -4.95 -26.57 14.94
CA PHE A 757 -4.81 -26.79 13.50
C PHE A 757 -3.34 -26.73 13.04
N PHE A 758 -2.56 -25.79 13.58
CA PHE A 758 -1.15 -25.60 13.21
C PHE A 758 -0.30 -26.84 13.51
N GLU A 759 -0.55 -27.53 14.63
CA GLU A 759 0.18 -28.75 15.02
C GLU A 759 -0.24 -30.00 14.23
N ARG A 760 -1.47 -30.03 13.71
CA ARG A 760 -2.08 -31.23 13.12
C ARG A 760 -2.11 -31.22 11.60
N MET A 761 -1.89 -30.07 10.97
CA MET A 761 -1.91 -29.94 9.51
C MET A 761 -0.50 -29.81 8.90
N PRO A 762 -0.25 -30.36 7.69
CA PRO A 762 1.01 -30.15 6.98
C PRO A 762 1.22 -28.70 6.54
N VAL A 763 2.48 -28.25 6.54
CA VAL A 763 2.89 -26.87 6.17
C VAL A 763 2.60 -26.53 4.70
N GLU A 764 2.41 -27.53 3.85
CA GLU A 764 2.06 -27.36 2.44
C GLU A 764 0.62 -26.88 2.22
N ILE A 765 -0.23 -26.94 3.26
CA ILE A 765 -1.65 -26.59 3.17
C ILE A 765 -1.85 -25.08 3.30
N ASN A 766 -1.66 -24.36 2.20
CA ASN A 766 -1.80 -22.89 2.14
C ASN A 766 -2.80 -22.40 1.07
N THR A 767 -3.66 -23.31 0.60
CA THR A 767 -4.74 -23.03 -0.36
C THR A 767 -6.01 -23.79 0.01
N SER A 768 -7.18 -23.27 -0.37
CA SER A 768 -8.47 -23.94 -0.17
C SER A 768 -8.48 -25.33 -0.78
N LYS A 769 -7.92 -25.47 -2.00
CA LYS A 769 -7.84 -26.75 -2.70
C LYS A 769 -7.06 -27.78 -1.89
N ALA A 770 -5.87 -27.41 -1.39
CA ALA A 770 -5.03 -28.30 -0.60
C ALA A 770 -5.75 -28.75 0.69
N PHE A 771 -6.45 -27.85 1.38
CA PHE A 771 -7.23 -28.19 2.56
C PHE A 771 -8.39 -29.14 2.25
N TYR A 772 -9.18 -28.84 1.22
CA TYR A 772 -10.29 -29.72 0.85
C TYR A 772 -9.82 -31.09 0.37
N ASP A 773 -8.69 -31.16 -0.35
CA ASP A 773 -8.08 -32.42 -0.75
C ASP A 773 -7.59 -33.23 0.47
N LEU A 774 -7.01 -32.58 1.49
CA LEU A 774 -6.63 -33.22 2.76
C LEU A 774 -7.84 -33.82 3.48
N THR A 775 -8.93 -33.05 3.60
CA THR A 775 -10.13 -33.49 4.35
C THR A 775 -10.99 -34.54 3.62
N LYS A 776 -10.59 -35.00 2.43
CA LYS A 776 -11.22 -36.16 1.77
C LYS A 776 -10.83 -37.47 2.43
N ASP A 777 -9.66 -37.52 3.06
CA ASP A 777 -9.23 -38.68 3.84
C ASP A 777 -9.95 -38.65 5.21
N PRO A 778 -10.77 -39.67 5.54
CA PRO A 778 -11.46 -39.73 6.82
C PRO A 778 -10.54 -39.71 8.05
N GLU A 779 -9.31 -40.25 7.92
CA GLU A 779 -8.35 -40.27 9.03
C GLU A 779 -7.83 -38.86 9.32
N GLU A 780 -7.42 -38.13 8.27
CA GLU A 780 -6.96 -36.74 8.37
C GLU A 780 -8.08 -35.82 8.81
N MET A 781 -9.29 -35.98 8.25
CA MET A 781 -10.47 -35.24 8.69
C MET A 781 -10.76 -35.44 10.18
N GLY A 782 -10.69 -36.69 10.67
CA GLY A 782 -10.92 -37.03 12.07
C GLY A 782 -9.95 -36.35 13.04
N LYS A 783 -8.68 -36.19 12.64
CA LYS A 783 -7.65 -35.46 13.42
C LYS A 783 -7.96 -33.96 13.56
N LEU A 784 -8.74 -33.40 12.64
CA LEU A 784 -9.07 -31.97 12.57
C LEU A 784 -10.43 -31.62 13.20
N MET A 785 -11.15 -32.59 13.77
CA MET A 785 -12.40 -32.34 14.48
C MET A 785 -12.11 -31.82 15.89
N VAL A 786 -12.41 -30.54 16.09
CA VAL A 786 -12.26 -29.84 17.37
C VAL A 786 -13.37 -30.25 18.35
N ARG A 787 -13.05 -30.23 19.64
CA ARG A 787 -13.99 -30.42 20.76
C ARG A 787 -14.11 -29.12 21.55
N PHE A 788 -15.14 -29.02 22.38
CA PHE A 788 -15.36 -27.83 23.21
C PHE A 788 -14.14 -27.50 24.09
N GLY A 789 -13.58 -28.51 24.76
CA GLY A 789 -12.37 -28.36 25.57
C GLY A 789 -11.09 -28.01 24.80
N ASP A 790 -11.04 -28.21 23.48
CA ASP A 790 -9.86 -27.85 22.66
C ASP A 790 -9.81 -26.33 22.35
N LEU A 791 -10.89 -25.60 22.64
CA LEU A 791 -11.14 -24.23 22.17
C LEU A 791 -11.42 -23.24 23.31
N ILE A 792 -11.20 -23.66 24.56
CA ILE A 792 -11.42 -22.86 25.77
C ILE A 792 -10.20 -22.95 26.71
N TRP A 793 -9.99 -21.91 27.52
CA TRP A 793 -8.86 -21.85 28.46
C TRP A 793 -9.14 -22.52 29.83
N GLU A 794 -10.39 -22.84 30.15
CA GLU A 794 -10.83 -23.25 31.50
C GLU A 794 -11.56 -24.60 31.50
N GLU A 795 -11.16 -25.51 32.39
CA GLU A 795 -11.85 -26.79 32.59
C GLU A 795 -13.13 -26.61 33.43
N GLY A 796 -14.13 -27.46 33.21
CA GLY A 796 -15.37 -27.47 34.01
C GLY A 796 -16.47 -26.48 33.56
N ILE A 797 -16.24 -25.70 32.51
CA ILE A 797 -17.24 -24.79 31.91
C ILE A 797 -18.51 -25.54 31.48
N GLU A 798 -18.38 -26.76 30.94
CA GLU A 798 -19.54 -27.57 30.53
C GLU A 798 -20.49 -27.87 31.68
N GLU A 799 -19.97 -28.13 32.89
CA GLU A 799 -20.80 -28.35 34.09
C GLU A 799 -21.48 -27.06 34.55
N GLN A 800 -20.80 -25.92 34.48
CA GLN A 800 -21.39 -24.62 34.82
C GLN A 800 -22.54 -24.26 33.87
N LEU A 801 -22.40 -24.53 32.56
CA LEU A 801 -23.42 -24.23 31.56
C LEU A 801 -24.72 -25.03 31.76
N LYS A 802 -24.68 -26.19 32.44
CA LYS A 802 -25.89 -26.96 32.77
C LYS A 802 -26.84 -26.21 33.72
N LEU A 803 -26.32 -25.28 34.52
CA LEU A 803 -27.11 -24.42 35.41
C LEU A 803 -27.86 -23.31 34.66
N PHE A 804 -27.56 -23.12 33.37
CA PHE A 804 -28.14 -22.12 32.48
C PHE A 804 -28.79 -22.82 31.28
N PRO A 805 -29.93 -23.53 31.47
CA PRO A 805 -30.57 -24.31 30.43
C PRO A 805 -31.13 -23.40 29.32
N ASP A 806 -31.28 -23.93 28.09
CA ASP A 806 -31.96 -23.19 27.00
C ASP A 806 -33.50 -23.22 27.14
N GLU A 807 -34.02 -24.14 27.95
CA GLU A 807 -35.44 -24.31 28.25
C GLU A 807 -35.63 -24.61 29.74
N VAL A 808 -36.64 -24.00 30.34
CA VAL A 808 -37.03 -24.20 31.74
C VAL A 808 -38.28 -25.06 31.79
N GLU A 809 -38.20 -26.24 32.41
CA GLU A 809 -39.35 -27.13 32.59
C GLU A 809 -40.11 -26.76 33.87
N HIS A 810 -41.39 -26.42 33.75
CA HIS A 810 -42.26 -26.14 34.90
C HIS A 810 -43.73 -26.43 34.60
N GLY A 811 -44.43 -27.11 35.52
CA GLY A 811 -45.85 -27.43 35.37
C GLY A 811 -46.19 -28.32 34.17
N GLY A 812 -45.26 -29.20 33.76
CA GLY A 812 -45.40 -30.07 32.58
C GLY A 812 -45.24 -29.35 31.23
N ARG A 813 -44.64 -28.15 31.23
CA ARG A 813 -44.37 -27.33 30.03
C ARG A 813 -42.90 -26.92 29.99
N GLN A 814 -42.40 -26.70 28.78
CA GLN A 814 -41.06 -26.17 28.54
C GLN A 814 -41.17 -24.70 28.15
N TRP A 815 -40.43 -23.85 28.84
CA TRP A 815 -40.38 -22.41 28.61
C TRP A 815 -39.01 -22.02 28.05
N PRO A 816 -38.92 -21.65 26.76
CA PRO A 816 -37.64 -21.23 26.17
C PRO A 816 -37.10 -19.99 26.87
N VAL A 817 -35.79 -19.97 27.11
CA VAL A 817 -35.10 -18.83 27.73
C VAL A 817 -33.94 -18.35 26.86
N ASN A 818 -33.76 -17.03 26.82
CA ASN A 818 -32.67 -16.38 26.12
C ASN A 818 -31.78 -15.61 27.11
N TYR A 819 -30.46 -15.64 26.85
CA TYR A 819 -29.45 -15.01 27.69
C TYR A 819 -28.73 -13.91 26.91
N VAL A 820 -28.75 -12.71 27.48
CA VAL A 820 -28.02 -11.55 26.97
C VAL A 820 -27.05 -11.06 28.04
N SER A 821 -25.86 -10.65 27.60
CA SER A 821 -24.82 -10.10 28.47
C SER A 821 -24.33 -8.78 27.88
N ASP A 822 -25.16 -7.76 27.98
CA ASP A 822 -24.94 -6.42 27.46
C ASP A 822 -25.62 -5.41 28.38
N LEU A 823 -24.83 -4.61 29.10
CA LEU A 823 -25.33 -3.66 30.10
C LEU A 823 -26.23 -2.57 29.51
N GLU A 824 -26.14 -2.31 28.21
CA GLU A 824 -26.96 -1.30 27.52
C GLU A 824 -28.26 -1.88 26.93
N ALA A 825 -28.37 -3.21 26.85
CA ALA A 825 -29.55 -3.86 26.29
C ALA A 825 -30.70 -3.93 27.30
N GLU A 826 -31.91 -3.60 26.86
CA GLU A 826 -33.12 -3.70 27.70
C GLU A 826 -33.41 -5.14 28.16
N ASP A 827 -32.92 -6.14 27.41
CA ASP A 827 -33.03 -7.57 27.71
C ASP A 827 -31.79 -8.20 28.34
N ASP A 828 -30.87 -7.38 28.89
CA ASP A 828 -29.71 -7.88 29.63
C ASP A 828 -30.11 -8.89 30.72
N GLY A 829 -29.41 -10.02 30.79
CA GLY A 829 -29.74 -11.12 31.70
C GLY A 829 -30.62 -12.20 31.04
N LEU A 830 -31.52 -12.77 31.83
CA LEU A 830 -32.42 -13.85 31.38
C LEU A 830 -33.77 -13.30 30.94
N THR A 831 -34.24 -13.76 29.78
CA THR A 831 -35.59 -13.48 29.28
C THR A 831 -36.32 -14.78 28.92
N PHE A 832 -37.50 -15.00 29.48
CA PHE A 832 -38.43 -16.04 29.05
C PHE A 832 -39.11 -15.62 27.74
N GLU A 833 -39.09 -16.48 26.73
CA GLU A 833 -39.79 -16.27 25.46
C GLU A 833 -41.13 -17.01 25.50
N VAL A 834 -42.24 -16.28 25.43
CA VAL A 834 -43.59 -16.80 25.65
C VAL A 834 -44.49 -16.45 24.47
N GLY A 835 -45.22 -17.42 23.92
CA GLY A 835 -46.25 -17.14 22.92
C GLY A 835 -47.45 -16.42 23.53
N ILE A 836 -48.11 -15.54 22.78
CA ILE A 836 -49.32 -14.83 23.25
C ILE A 836 -50.42 -15.76 23.77
N ASP A 837 -50.60 -16.92 23.15
CA ASP A 837 -51.59 -17.92 23.58
C ASP A 837 -51.14 -18.72 24.82
N GLU A 838 -49.83 -18.71 25.10
CA GLU A 838 -49.23 -19.37 26.26
C GLU A 838 -49.15 -18.44 27.48
N LEU A 839 -49.21 -17.12 27.27
CA LEU A 839 -49.11 -16.11 28.31
C LEU A 839 -50.11 -16.34 29.46
N LEU A 840 -51.36 -16.71 29.15
CA LEU A 840 -52.39 -17.00 30.16
C LEU A 840 -52.00 -18.16 31.09
N ARG A 841 -51.16 -19.08 30.61
CA ARG A 841 -50.74 -20.29 31.33
C ARG A 841 -49.36 -20.13 31.97
N PHE A 842 -48.62 -19.07 31.63
CA PHE A 842 -47.34 -18.73 32.25
C PHE A 842 -47.58 -18.29 33.71
N PRO A 843 -46.99 -18.95 34.72
CA PRO A 843 -47.20 -18.58 36.12
C PRO A 843 -46.57 -17.23 36.45
N ASP A 844 -47.30 -16.37 37.16
CA ASP A 844 -46.86 -15.00 37.47
C ASP A 844 -45.55 -14.95 38.25
N TYR A 845 -45.32 -15.94 39.12
CA TYR A 845 -44.14 -16.02 39.97
C TYR A 845 -42.92 -16.64 39.28
N LEU A 846 -43.07 -17.33 38.13
CA LEU A 846 -41.97 -18.13 37.59
C LEU A 846 -40.76 -17.27 37.21
N ALA A 847 -41.00 -16.04 36.72
CA ALA A 847 -39.94 -15.10 36.39
C ALA A 847 -39.10 -14.69 37.60
N SER A 848 -39.69 -14.58 38.81
CA SER A 848 -38.94 -14.14 39.99
C SER A 848 -37.86 -15.13 40.42
N TRP A 849 -37.97 -16.41 40.04
CA TRP A 849 -37.00 -17.48 40.32
C TRP A 849 -35.85 -17.61 39.30
N ALA A 850 -35.97 -17.00 38.12
CA ALA A 850 -34.99 -17.09 37.03
C ALA A 850 -34.58 -18.55 36.69
N VAL A 851 -33.30 -18.90 36.83
CA VAL A 851 -32.75 -20.26 36.66
C VAL A 851 -31.75 -20.57 37.78
N SER A 852 -31.45 -21.85 38.00
CA SER A 852 -30.50 -22.31 39.03
C SER A 852 -29.16 -21.58 39.01
N GLY A 853 -28.62 -21.26 37.82
CA GLY A 853 -27.34 -20.55 37.67
C GLY A 853 -27.33 -19.10 38.15
N LEU A 854 -28.50 -18.44 38.25
CA LEU A 854 -28.64 -17.06 38.73
C LEU A 854 -29.24 -16.97 40.14
N LEU A 855 -29.87 -18.05 40.62
CA LEU A 855 -30.66 -18.05 41.85
C LEU A 855 -29.81 -17.73 43.09
N GLY A 856 -28.61 -18.30 43.21
CA GLY A 856 -27.75 -18.08 44.38
C GLY A 856 -27.32 -16.62 44.55
N GLU A 857 -26.85 -15.98 43.48
CA GLU A 857 -26.46 -14.57 43.50
C GLU A 857 -27.67 -13.66 43.77
N ARG A 858 -28.82 -13.99 43.16
CA ARG A 858 -30.08 -13.25 43.38
C ARG A 858 -30.50 -13.30 44.85
N VAL A 859 -30.55 -14.49 45.46
CA VAL A 859 -30.90 -14.68 46.88
C VAL A 859 -29.91 -13.95 47.79
N GLU A 860 -28.61 -14.03 47.52
CA GLU A 860 -27.59 -13.34 48.29
C GLU A 860 -27.81 -11.81 48.29
N LEU A 861 -28.01 -11.22 47.11
CA LEU A 861 -28.21 -9.78 46.97
C LEU A 861 -29.55 -9.32 47.56
N LEU A 862 -30.59 -10.15 47.48
CA LEU A 862 -31.86 -9.93 48.16
C LEU A 862 -31.69 -9.92 49.69
N ILE A 863 -30.95 -10.87 50.28
CA ILE A 863 -30.64 -10.83 51.73
C ILE A 863 -29.81 -9.59 52.08
N ARG A 864 -28.87 -9.19 51.21
CA ARG A 864 -28.05 -7.98 51.42
C ARG A 864 -28.85 -6.69 51.23
N SER A 865 -29.97 -6.69 50.51
CA SER A 865 -30.81 -5.51 50.30
C SER A 865 -31.51 -5.07 51.60
N LEU A 866 -31.75 -6.02 52.52
CA LEU A 866 -32.40 -5.82 53.81
C LEU A 866 -31.83 -4.65 54.62
N PRO A 867 -32.65 -3.96 55.45
CA PRO A 867 -32.19 -2.96 56.40
C PRO A 867 -31.12 -3.52 57.34
N LYS A 868 -30.25 -2.63 57.85
CA LYS A 868 -29.06 -3.00 58.64
C LYS A 868 -29.36 -3.94 59.80
N ASP A 869 -30.47 -3.72 60.50
CA ASP A 869 -30.84 -4.51 61.67
C ASP A 869 -31.23 -5.95 61.31
N TRP A 870 -31.99 -6.14 60.23
CA TRP A 870 -32.36 -7.47 59.73
C TRP A 870 -31.17 -8.20 59.08
N ARG A 871 -30.34 -7.47 58.33
CA ARG A 871 -29.13 -8.04 57.70
C ARG A 871 -28.17 -8.63 58.73
N ARG A 872 -28.13 -8.10 59.96
CA ARG A 872 -27.30 -8.63 61.06
C ARG A 872 -27.81 -10.00 61.55
N GLU A 873 -29.13 -10.18 61.61
CA GLU A 873 -29.77 -11.43 62.05
C GLU A 873 -29.66 -12.54 60.99
N CYS A 874 -29.49 -12.17 59.71
CA CYS A 874 -29.25 -13.11 58.61
C CYS A 874 -27.77 -13.49 58.40
N GLN A 875 -26.86 -13.10 59.30
CA GLN A 875 -25.45 -13.51 59.21
C GLN A 875 -25.23 -14.92 59.80
N PRO A 876 -24.33 -15.73 59.22
CA PRO A 876 -23.59 -15.50 57.98
C PRO A 876 -24.48 -15.63 56.73
N VAL A 877 -24.43 -14.65 55.81
CA VAL A 877 -25.29 -14.64 54.62
C VAL A 877 -25.07 -15.86 53.73
N ALA A 878 -23.81 -16.29 53.55
CA ALA A 878 -23.47 -17.47 52.75
C ALA A 878 -24.19 -18.74 53.27
N GLU A 879 -24.20 -18.98 54.58
CA GLU A 879 -24.91 -20.14 55.16
C GLU A 879 -26.42 -20.07 54.94
N ARG A 880 -27.00 -18.86 54.93
CA ARG A 880 -28.44 -18.69 54.64
C ARG A 880 -28.75 -18.95 53.17
N VAL A 881 -27.90 -18.50 52.26
CA VAL A 881 -28.02 -18.73 50.81
C VAL A 881 -27.87 -20.21 50.51
N ASP A 882 -26.79 -20.85 50.98
CA ASP A 882 -26.54 -22.28 50.76
C ASP A 882 -27.69 -23.13 51.29
N GLY A 883 -28.18 -22.86 52.51
CA GLY A 883 -29.32 -23.57 53.07
C GLY A 883 -30.62 -23.36 52.29
N PHE A 884 -30.84 -22.17 51.72
CA PHE A 884 -32.01 -21.92 50.86
C PHE A 884 -31.89 -22.69 49.53
N LEU A 885 -30.71 -22.69 48.92
CA LEU A 885 -30.47 -23.43 47.68
C LEU A 885 -30.56 -24.95 47.88
N GLU A 886 -30.10 -25.48 49.02
CA GLU A 886 -30.26 -26.90 49.38
C GLU A 886 -31.73 -27.29 49.55
N GLU A 887 -32.52 -26.46 50.24
CA GLU A 887 -33.95 -26.68 50.45
C GLU A 887 -34.73 -26.66 49.11
N TRP A 888 -34.27 -25.85 48.16
CA TRP A 888 -34.82 -25.75 46.80
C TRP A 888 -33.99 -26.50 45.74
N GLY A 889 -33.22 -27.52 46.14
CA GLY A 889 -32.26 -28.21 45.27
C GLY A 889 -32.86 -28.93 44.05
N ASN A 890 -34.16 -29.22 44.05
CA ASN A 890 -34.87 -29.80 42.90
C ASN A 890 -35.47 -28.74 41.94
N TRP A 891 -35.37 -27.45 42.28
CA TRP A 891 -35.84 -26.32 41.48
C TRP A 891 -37.29 -26.49 40.94
N GLU A 892 -38.30 -26.45 41.81
CA GLU A 892 -39.73 -26.49 41.42
C GLU A 892 -40.54 -25.41 42.16
N PRO A 893 -40.52 -24.14 41.71
CA PRO A 893 -41.17 -23.04 42.43
C PRO A 893 -42.70 -23.14 42.42
N GLN A 894 -43.34 -22.84 43.55
CA GLN A 894 -44.82 -22.87 43.69
C GLN A 894 -45.43 -21.53 44.09
N GLN A 895 -44.58 -20.57 44.49
CA GLN A 895 -44.95 -19.23 44.95
C GLN A 895 -43.88 -18.22 44.53
N ASP A 896 -44.04 -16.95 44.87
CA ASP A 896 -43.03 -15.93 44.53
C ASP A 896 -41.71 -16.13 45.29
N LEU A 897 -40.57 -15.84 44.64
CA LEU A 897 -39.24 -16.00 45.26
C LEU A 897 -39.11 -15.17 46.54
N LEU A 898 -39.64 -13.94 46.54
CA LEU A 898 -39.55 -13.05 47.69
C LEU A 898 -40.32 -13.62 48.88
N GLU A 899 -41.52 -14.15 48.63
CA GLU A 899 -42.35 -14.81 49.63
C GLU A 899 -41.65 -16.03 50.20
N ALA A 900 -41.16 -16.94 49.34
CA ALA A 900 -40.44 -18.14 49.75
C ALA A 900 -39.17 -17.82 50.56
N LEU A 901 -38.43 -16.79 50.16
CA LEU A 901 -37.22 -16.37 50.86
C LEU A 901 -37.54 -15.75 52.22
N LEU A 902 -38.57 -14.91 52.32
CA LEU A 902 -39.00 -14.32 53.60
C LEU A 902 -39.53 -15.37 54.57
N GLU A 903 -40.26 -16.37 54.09
CA GLU A 903 -40.71 -17.52 54.89
C GLU A 903 -39.53 -18.33 55.44
N TYR A 904 -38.58 -18.68 54.57
CA TYR A 904 -37.36 -19.37 54.97
C TYR A 904 -36.58 -18.57 56.02
N LEU A 905 -36.33 -17.28 55.77
CA LEU A 905 -35.60 -16.44 56.71
C LEU A 905 -36.35 -16.26 58.03
N ARG A 906 -37.69 -16.19 58.02
CA ARG A 906 -38.51 -16.13 59.23
C ARG A 906 -38.38 -17.41 60.06
N GLU A 907 -38.42 -18.58 59.43
CA GLU A 907 -38.21 -19.85 60.12
C GLU A 907 -36.82 -19.91 60.77
N LYS A 908 -35.81 -19.47 60.03
CA LYS A 908 -34.41 -19.54 60.46
C LYS A 908 -33.97 -18.46 61.46
N THR A 909 -34.68 -17.32 61.53
CA THR A 909 -34.38 -16.21 62.46
C THR A 909 -35.40 -16.07 63.60
N GLY A 910 -36.57 -16.72 63.48
CA GLY A 910 -37.66 -16.65 64.45
C GLY A 910 -38.39 -15.29 64.49
N ARG A 911 -38.11 -14.38 63.57
CA ARG A 911 -38.72 -13.03 63.50
C ARG A 911 -39.27 -12.77 62.10
N ALA A 912 -40.36 -12.01 62.04
CA ALA A 912 -40.87 -11.51 60.76
C ALA A 912 -39.90 -10.45 60.23
N ILE A 913 -39.27 -10.75 59.09
CA ILE A 913 -38.35 -9.86 58.38
C ILE A 913 -39.15 -9.10 57.33
N ASP A 914 -38.85 -7.82 57.17
CA ASP A 914 -39.50 -6.94 56.20
C ASP A 914 -38.50 -5.90 55.67
N GLY A 915 -38.80 -5.29 54.51
CA GLY A 915 -38.00 -4.26 53.87
C GLY A 915 -36.96 -4.78 52.88
N MET A 916 -37.16 -5.98 52.33
CA MET A 916 -36.34 -6.47 51.21
C MET A 916 -36.68 -5.68 49.94
N ASP A 917 -35.66 -5.23 49.22
CA ASP A 917 -35.79 -4.27 48.13
C ASP A 917 -35.26 -4.88 46.83
N GLU A 918 -36.16 -5.38 45.98
CA GLU A 918 -35.83 -5.99 44.69
C GLU A 918 -35.25 -4.99 43.68
N SER A 919 -35.57 -3.69 43.83
CA SER A 919 -35.06 -2.66 42.92
C SER A 919 -33.54 -2.49 43.01
N ARG A 920 -32.92 -3.00 44.09
CA ARG A 920 -31.47 -3.05 44.26
C ARG A 920 -30.79 -4.18 43.49
N LEU A 921 -31.55 -5.11 42.93
CA LEU A 921 -30.98 -6.13 42.06
C LEU A 921 -30.49 -5.50 40.75
N PRO A 922 -29.25 -5.79 40.33
CA PRO A 922 -28.80 -5.49 38.98
C PRO A 922 -29.80 -5.97 37.93
N GLY A 923 -29.93 -5.20 36.84
CA GLY A 923 -30.87 -5.51 35.76
C GLY A 923 -30.77 -6.95 35.26
N TYR A 924 -29.56 -7.49 35.10
CA TYR A 924 -29.36 -8.86 34.60
C TYR A 924 -29.86 -9.98 35.52
N LEU A 925 -30.02 -9.72 36.82
CA LEU A 925 -30.58 -10.69 37.77
C LEU A 925 -32.10 -10.64 37.81
N ARG A 926 -32.72 -9.57 37.28
CA ARG A 926 -34.16 -9.43 37.14
C ARG A 926 -34.58 -10.08 35.83
N ALA A 927 -35.09 -11.32 35.91
CA ALA A 927 -35.55 -12.03 34.72
C ALA A 927 -36.74 -11.30 34.10
N LYS A 928 -36.78 -11.27 32.76
CA LYS A 928 -37.86 -10.68 31.98
C LYS A 928 -38.70 -11.75 31.32
N ILE A 929 -39.85 -11.34 30.83
CA ILE A 929 -40.69 -12.08 29.89
C ILE A 929 -40.82 -11.27 28.61
N ARG A 930 -40.74 -11.95 27.47
CA ARG A 930 -41.02 -11.41 26.14
C ARG A 930 -42.15 -12.20 25.53
N VAL A 931 -43.24 -11.53 25.20
CA VAL A 931 -44.45 -12.12 24.61
C VAL A 931 -44.45 -11.84 23.12
N ARG A 932 -44.58 -12.89 22.30
CA ARG A 932 -44.63 -12.77 20.84
C ARG A 932 -45.90 -13.35 20.23
N ASP A 933 -46.28 -12.82 19.08
CA ASP A 933 -47.30 -13.41 18.20
C ASP A 933 -46.74 -14.53 17.30
N GLU A 934 -47.57 -15.10 16.44
CA GLU A 934 -47.20 -16.17 15.50
C GLU A 934 -46.24 -15.71 14.39
N ARG A 935 -46.12 -14.39 14.19
CA ARG A 935 -45.22 -13.77 13.21
C ARG A 935 -43.86 -13.40 13.83
N GLY A 936 -43.73 -13.57 15.15
CA GLY A 936 -42.53 -13.25 15.91
C GLY A 936 -42.44 -11.78 16.37
N GLU A 937 -43.51 -10.99 16.19
CA GLU A 937 -43.59 -9.60 16.66
C GLU A 937 -43.75 -9.57 18.19
N VAL A 938 -43.03 -8.65 18.85
CA VAL A 938 -43.06 -8.50 20.31
C VAL A 938 -44.28 -7.68 20.72
N LEU A 939 -45.20 -8.32 21.43
CA LEU A 939 -46.43 -7.68 21.94
C LEU A 939 -46.25 -7.12 23.35
N GLY A 940 -45.41 -7.76 24.17
CA GLY A 940 -45.13 -7.35 25.54
C GLY A 940 -43.72 -7.72 25.97
N PHE A 941 -43.10 -6.86 26.77
CA PHE A 941 -41.76 -7.08 27.30
C PHE A 941 -41.63 -6.39 28.67
N GLY A 942 -41.07 -7.08 29.66
CA GLY A 942 -40.90 -6.53 31.01
C GLY A 942 -40.62 -7.58 32.07
N GLU A 943 -40.50 -7.13 33.33
CA GLU A 943 -40.19 -7.96 34.49
C GLU A 943 -41.46 -8.46 35.21
N ASP A 944 -42.57 -7.71 35.12
CA ASP A 944 -43.84 -8.04 35.76
C ASP A 944 -44.81 -8.74 34.79
N VAL A 945 -45.02 -10.03 35.04
CA VAL A 945 -45.93 -10.87 34.25
C VAL A 945 -47.38 -10.38 34.34
N ARG A 946 -47.81 -9.89 35.52
CA ARG A 946 -49.19 -9.40 35.72
C ARG A 946 -49.45 -8.14 34.93
N GLU A 947 -48.51 -7.19 34.97
CA GLU A 947 -48.60 -5.95 34.19
C GLU A 947 -48.70 -6.23 32.68
N ILE A 948 -47.95 -7.20 32.18
CA ILE A 948 -47.98 -7.58 30.76
C ILE A 948 -49.31 -8.27 30.40
N LYS A 949 -49.82 -9.15 31.28
CA LYS A 949 -51.15 -9.76 31.10
C LYS A 949 -52.26 -8.70 31.06
N GLU A 950 -52.21 -7.69 31.93
CA GLU A 950 -53.16 -6.57 31.95
C GLU A 950 -53.09 -5.73 30.68
N LYS A 951 -51.88 -5.33 30.25
CA LYS A 951 -51.64 -4.58 29.00
C LYS A 951 -52.17 -5.32 27.77
N LEU A 952 -52.02 -6.64 27.74
CA LEU A 952 -52.45 -7.49 26.62
C LEU A 952 -53.86 -8.06 26.79
N ALA A 953 -54.59 -7.68 27.84
CA ALA A 953 -55.92 -8.21 28.13
C ALA A 953 -56.92 -7.97 26.99
N ALA A 954 -56.89 -6.81 26.34
CA ALA A 954 -57.75 -6.49 25.20
C ALA A 954 -57.42 -7.36 23.97
N VAL A 955 -56.14 -7.61 23.70
CA VAL A 955 -55.67 -8.46 22.60
C VAL A 955 -56.05 -9.92 22.84
N LEU A 956 -55.89 -10.39 24.08
CA LEU A 956 -56.32 -11.71 24.52
C LEU A 956 -57.86 -11.87 24.44
N ARG A 957 -58.63 -10.84 24.83
CA ARG A 957 -60.09 -10.82 24.71
C ARG A 957 -60.53 -10.88 23.25
N ALA A 958 -59.99 -10.02 22.39
CA ALA A 958 -60.32 -9.99 20.96
C ALA A 958 -60.01 -11.32 20.26
N ARG A 959 -58.89 -11.96 20.59
CA ARG A 959 -58.57 -13.30 20.08
C ARG A 959 -59.56 -14.37 20.55
N ARG A 960 -60.01 -14.30 21.80
CA ARG A 960 -61.07 -15.20 22.32
C ARG A 960 -62.42 -14.93 21.65
N GLU A 961 -62.77 -13.66 21.39
CA GLU A 961 -63.97 -13.27 20.67
C GLU A 961 -63.94 -13.74 19.21
N ALA A 962 -62.80 -13.61 18.52
CA ALA A 962 -62.64 -14.12 17.16
C ALA A 962 -62.77 -15.65 17.10
N ALA A 963 -62.12 -16.37 18.03
CA ALA A 963 -62.25 -17.82 18.13
C ALA A 963 -63.69 -18.26 18.46
N ALA A 964 -64.42 -17.51 19.29
CA ALA A 964 -65.81 -17.78 19.61
C ALA A 964 -66.77 -17.56 18.43
N ASN A 965 -66.45 -16.64 17.51
CA ASN A 965 -67.31 -16.26 16.39
C ASN A 965 -67.10 -17.11 15.12
N GLU A 966 -66.09 -17.98 15.06
CA GLU A 966 -65.90 -18.90 13.92
C GLU A 966 -67.14 -19.78 13.63
N GLU A 967 -67.95 -20.08 14.65
CA GLU A 967 -69.14 -20.92 14.55
C GLU A 967 -70.47 -20.14 14.46
N TRP A 968 -70.52 -18.93 15.03
CA TRP A 968 -71.79 -18.21 15.28
C TRP A 968 -72.02 -17.00 14.38
N GLU A 969 -71.05 -16.58 13.57
CA GLU A 969 -71.14 -15.37 12.74
C GLU A 969 -71.98 -15.60 11.46
N MET A 970 -73.11 -14.90 11.36
CA MET A 970 -73.96 -14.81 10.16
C MET A 970 -74.43 -13.36 9.97
N THR A 971 -74.57 -12.91 8.72
CA THR A 971 -74.96 -11.52 8.40
C THR A 971 -76.02 -11.49 7.29
N GLY A 972 -76.80 -10.42 7.18
CA GLY A 972 -77.63 -10.15 6.00
C GLY A 972 -79.04 -10.75 5.99
N GLY A 973 -79.57 -11.19 7.13
CA GLY A 973 -80.92 -11.76 7.22
C GLY A 973 -82.03 -10.69 7.21
N GLU A 974 -82.99 -10.81 6.29
CA GLU A 974 -84.21 -9.99 6.25
C GLU A 974 -85.44 -10.69 6.87
N VAL A 975 -85.36 -12.01 7.02
CA VAL A 975 -86.32 -12.89 7.70
C VAL A 975 -85.56 -13.82 8.63
N TRP A 976 -86.26 -14.47 9.58
CA TRP A 976 -85.60 -15.39 10.51
C TRP A 976 -84.91 -16.52 9.75
N SER A 977 -83.57 -16.57 9.80
CA SER A 977 -82.77 -17.59 9.09
C SER A 977 -81.58 -18.08 9.93
N PHE A 978 -81.62 -17.85 11.24
CA PHE A 978 -80.50 -18.03 12.17
C PHE A 978 -80.60 -19.32 13.02
N GLY A 979 -81.62 -20.16 12.81
CA GLY A 979 -81.86 -21.36 13.62
C GLY A 979 -82.41 -21.05 15.01
N GLU A 980 -82.19 -21.96 15.96
CA GLU A 980 -82.55 -21.80 17.38
C GLU A 980 -81.33 -21.30 18.16
N LEU A 981 -81.45 -20.17 18.85
CA LEU A 981 -80.34 -19.54 19.57
C LEU A 981 -80.39 -19.86 21.07
N PRO A 982 -79.45 -20.65 21.63
CA PRO A 982 -79.39 -20.85 23.08
C PRO A 982 -79.00 -19.56 23.81
N VAL A 983 -79.36 -19.45 25.09
CA VAL A 983 -78.94 -18.32 25.95
C VAL A 983 -77.42 -18.34 26.15
N GLU A 984 -76.86 -19.52 26.41
CA GLU A 984 -75.43 -19.77 26.58
C GLU A 984 -75.06 -21.04 25.81
N ALA A 985 -73.96 -21.01 25.07
CA ALA A 985 -73.40 -22.13 24.31
C ALA A 985 -72.11 -22.66 24.98
N GLU A 986 -71.57 -23.78 24.45
CA GLU A 986 -70.32 -24.36 24.97
C GLU A 986 -69.17 -23.35 24.90
N GLY A 987 -68.31 -23.33 25.93
CA GLY A 987 -67.18 -22.41 26.02
C GLY A 987 -67.48 -21.07 26.71
N GLY A 988 -68.70 -20.88 27.25
CA GLY A 988 -69.07 -19.67 27.98
C GLY A 988 -69.31 -18.47 27.05
N VAL A 989 -69.92 -18.74 25.89
CA VAL A 989 -70.24 -17.75 24.87
C VAL A 989 -71.77 -17.63 24.74
N PHE A 990 -72.27 -16.44 24.41
CA PHE A 990 -73.69 -16.10 24.42
C PHE A 990 -74.14 -15.67 23.01
N PRO A 991 -74.77 -16.56 22.21
CA PRO A 991 -75.27 -16.24 20.89
C PRO A 991 -76.44 -15.26 20.91
N ALA A 992 -76.40 -14.28 20.01
CA ALA A 992 -77.41 -13.22 19.92
C ALA A 992 -77.58 -12.73 18.49
N LEU A 993 -78.75 -12.14 18.21
CA LEU A 993 -79.00 -11.45 16.95
C LEU A 993 -78.36 -10.06 17.01
N VAL A 994 -78.06 -9.47 15.86
CA VAL A 994 -77.39 -8.18 15.72
C VAL A 994 -78.18 -7.31 14.76
N ASP A 995 -78.50 -6.07 15.15
CA ASP A 995 -79.09 -5.06 14.25
C ASP A 995 -78.00 -4.52 13.31
N GLU A 996 -78.02 -4.90 12.03
CA GLU A 996 -77.08 -4.42 10.99
C GLU A 996 -77.64 -3.19 10.25
N GLY A 997 -78.75 -2.62 10.72
CA GLY A 997 -79.40 -1.44 10.16
C GLY A 997 -80.40 -1.78 9.05
N GLU A 998 -79.91 -2.30 7.92
CA GLU A 998 -80.76 -2.73 6.78
C GLU A 998 -81.14 -4.21 6.86
N THR A 999 -80.39 -5.01 7.61
CA THR A 999 -80.55 -6.45 7.80
C THR A 999 -80.28 -6.84 9.26
N VAL A 1000 -80.36 -8.13 9.57
CA VAL A 1000 -80.05 -8.70 10.88
C VAL A 1000 -78.98 -9.77 10.74
N GLY A 1001 -78.02 -9.78 11.66
CA GLY A 1001 -76.99 -10.81 11.79
C GLY A 1001 -77.15 -11.66 13.05
N MET A 1002 -76.25 -12.61 13.23
CA MET A 1002 -76.06 -13.43 14.43
C MET A 1002 -74.57 -13.47 14.77
N ARG A 1003 -74.22 -13.38 16.05
CA ARG A 1003 -72.84 -13.60 16.54
C ARG A 1003 -72.83 -14.05 18.00
N ALA A 1004 -71.69 -14.57 18.46
CA ALA A 1004 -71.44 -14.92 19.85
C ALA A 1004 -70.72 -13.79 20.61
N PHE A 1005 -71.15 -13.58 21.85
CA PHE A 1005 -70.59 -12.60 22.78
C PHE A 1005 -69.95 -13.31 23.96
N LEU A 1006 -68.99 -12.66 24.62
CA LEU A 1006 -68.37 -13.19 25.86
C LEU A 1006 -69.09 -12.71 27.13
N ASP A 1007 -69.98 -11.73 27.01
CA ASP A 1007 -70.75 -11.16 28.10
C ASP A 1007 -72.25 -11.32 27.81
N LEU A 1008 -73.01 -11.80 28.80
CA LEU A 1008 -74.43 -12.09 28.66
C LEU A 1008 -75.25 -10.81 28.44
N GLU A 1009 -74.91 -9.71 29.12
CA GLU A 1009 -75.68 -8.47 29.05
C GLU A 1009 -75.50 -7.80 27.67
N GLU A 1010 -74.29 -7.85 27.13
CA GLU A 1010 -74.00 -7.41 25.74
C GLU A 1010 -74.78 -8.25 24.71
N ALA A 1011 -74.86 -9.56 24.92
CA ALA A 1011 -75.61 -10.48 24.06
C ALA A 1011 -77.12 -10.18 24.10
N GLU A 1012 -77.69 -9.99 25.29
CA GLU A 1012 -79.12 -9.73 25.47
C GLU A 1012 -79.56 -8.41 24.84
N GLU A 1013 -78.77 -7.34 24.99
CA GLU A 1013 -79.03 -6.06 24.34
C GLU A 1013 -78.96 -6.19 22.81
N SER A 1014 -77.91 -6.83 22.30
CA SER A 1014 -77.76 -7.05 20.87
C SER A 1014 -78.95 -7.84 20.32
N HIS A 1015 -79.32 -8.93 20.99
CA HIS A 1015 -80.44 -9.78 20.59
C HIS A 1015 -81.77 -9.01 20.62
N ARG A 1016 -82.01 -8.19 21.65
CA ARG A 1016 -83.17 -7.29 21.72
C ARG A 1016 -83.24 -6.36 20.50
N ALA A 1017 -82.11 -5.77 20.13
CA ALA A 1017 -82.03 -4.89 18.96
C ALA A 1017 -82.24 -5.65 17.64
N GLY A 1018 -81.62 -6.81 17.47
CA GLY A 1018 -81.71 -7.64 16.27
C GLY A 1018 -83.11 -8.19 16.02
N VAL A 1019 -83.77 -8.75 17.04
CA VAL A 1019 -85.18 -9.20 16.94
C VAL A 1019 -86.07 -8.02 16.56
N THR A 1020 -85.93 -6.89 17.24
CA THR A 1020 -86.77 -5.72 16.97
C THR A 1020 -86.56 -5.22 15.55
N ARG A 1021 -85.31 -5.20 15.05
CA ARG A 1021 -85.01 -4.88 13.65
C ARG A 1021 -85.71 -5.84 12.69
N LEU A 1022 -85.63 -7.14 12.95
CA LEU A 1022 -86.26 -8.16 12.10
C LEU A 1022 -87.77 -7.92 11.98
N PHE A 1023 -88.42 -7.63 13.11
CA PHE A 1023 -89.85 -7.28 13.13
C PHE A 1023 -90.17 -6.01 12.34
N LEU A 1024 -89.30 -4.97 12.43
CA LEU A 1024 -89.46 -3.75 11.64
C LEU A 1024 -89.31 -4.01 10.13
N LEU A 1025 -88.39 -4.90 9.73
CA LEU A 1025 -88.17 -5.30 8.34
C LEU A 1025 -89.33 -6.14 7.79
N GLU A 1026 -89.90 -7.04 8.58
CA GLU A 1026 -91.05 -7.85 8.14
C GLU A 1026 -92.34 -7.02 8.02
N HIS A 1027 -92.46 -5.93 8.78
CA HIS A 1027 -93.69 -5.12 8.88
C HIS A 1027 -93.48 -3.64 8.55
N VAL A 1028 -92.66 -3.34 7.54
CA VAL A 1028 -92.32 -1.96 7.10
C VAL A 1028 -93.56 -1.07 6.96
N ASP A 1029 -94.60 -1.52 6.25
CA ASP A 1029 -95.82 -0.73 6.02
C ASP A 1029 -96.55 -0.34 7.32
N HIS A 1030 -96.58 -1.26 8.30
CA HIS A 1030 -97.14 -0.97 9.63
C HIS A 1030 -96.26 -0.02 10.42
N GLY A 1031 -94.93 -0.15 10.33
CA GLY A 1031 -94.01 0.79 10.96
C GLY A 1031 -94.15 2.22 10.42
N VAL A 1032 -94.30 2.37 9.10
CA VAL A 1032 -94.59 3.67 8.46
C VAL A 1032 -95.92 4.24 8.96
N TYR A 1033 -96.96 3.39 9.11
CA TYR A 1033 -98.25 3.80 9.66
C TYR A 1033 -98.14 4.29 11.12
N VAL A 1034 -97.48 3.53 11.99
CA VAL A 1034 -97.30 3.89 13.42
C VAL A 1034 -96.48 5.17 13.53
N ARG A 1035 -95.40 5.33 12.75
CA ARG A 1035 -94.60 6.56 12.71
C ARG A 1035 -95.44 7.77 12.29
N LYS A 1036 -96.25 7.66 11.23
CA LYS A 1036 -97.06 8.78 10.72
C LYS A 1036 -98.19 9.17 11.67
N ASN A 1037 -98.77 8.20 12.37
CA ASN A 1037 -99.93 8.39 13.25
C ASN A 1037 -99.57 8.32 14.73
N PHE A 1038 -98.29 8.46 15.07
CA PHE A 1038 -97.85 8.32 16.45
C PHE A 1038 -98.63 9.29 17.36
N PRO A 1039 -99.24 8.80 18.44
CA PRO A 1039 -100.33 9.49 19.14
C PRO A 1039 -99.87 10.63 20.09
N LEU A 1040 -98.99 11.51 19.62
CA LEU A 1040 -98.56 12.71 20.36
C LEU A 1040 -99.62 13.82 20.28
N GLN A 1041 -99.90 14.41 21.44
CA GLN A 1041 -100.67 15.64 21.64
C GLN A 1041 -99.74 16.87 21.47
N MET A 1042 -100.24 18.07 21.79
CA MET A 1042 -99.46 19.29 21.55
C MET A 1042 -98.15 19.36 22.34
N ALA A 1043 -98.14 19.00 23.62
CA ALA A 1043 -96.94 19.17 24.46
C ALA A 1043 -95.80 18.24 24.03
N GLY A 1044 -96.09 16.98 23.69
CA GLY A 1044 -95.12 16.04 23.13
C GLY A 1044 -94.67 16.42 21.72
N ARG A 1045 -95.56 16.94 20.86
CA ARG A 1045 -95.18 17.45 19.53
C ARG A 1045 -94.22 18.64 19.58
N PHE A 1046 -94.39 19.53 20.57
CA PHE A 1046 -93.47 20.65 20.76
C PHE A 1046 -92.16 20.24 21.43
N MET A 1047 -92.18 19.19 22.24
CA MET A 1047 -90.96 18.66 22.85
C MET A 1047 -90.09 17.92 21.85
N LEU A 1048 -90.68 17.18 20.90
CA LEU A 1048 -89.95 16.30 20.00
C LEU A 1048 -88.79 17.00 19.24
N PRO A 1049 -88.94 18.23 18.69
CA PRO A 1049 -87.83 18.96 18.07
C PRO A 1049 -86.73 19.45 19.03
N LEU A 1050 -86.96 19.40 20.35
CA LEU A 1050 -85.99 19.77 21.38
C LEU A 1050 -85.19 18.55 21.89
N LEU A 1051 -85.53 17.35 21.42
CA LEU A 1051 -84.87 16.10 21.75
C LEU A 1051 -83.83 15.75 20.67
N PRO A 1052 -82.89 14.83 20.96
CA PRO A 1052 -81.90 14.39 19.98
C PRO A 1052 -82.52 13.93 18.65
N ASP A 1053 -81.83 14.18 17.55
CA ASP A 1053 -82.22 13.69 16.22
C ASP A 1053 -82.40 12.16 16.25
N GLY A 1054 -83.45 11.66 15.59
CA GLY A 1054 -83.77 10.22 15.57
C GLY A 1054 -84.67 9.74 16.72
N THR A 1055 -85.02 10.60 17.69
CA THR A 1055 -85.89 10.21 18.82
C THR A 1055 -87.22 9.62 18.34
N MET A 1056 -87.80 10.13 17.25
CA MET A 1056 -89.06 9.60 16.71
C MET A 1056 -88.92 8.14 16.26
N GLU A 1057 -87.84 7.83 15.56
CA GLU A 1057 -87.51 6.48 15.11
C GLU A 1057 -87.24 5.55 16.31
N GLU A 1058 -86.56 6.05 17.35
CA GLU A 1058 -86.38 5.31 18.61
C GLU A 1058 -87.71 5.02 19.30
N LEU A 1059 -88.62 5.99 19.41
CA LEU A 1059 -89.93 5.78 20.05
C LEU A 1059 -90.76 4.75 19.29
N VAL A 1060 -90.68 4.74 17.95
CA VAL A 1060 -91.32 3.73 17.11
C VAL A 1060 -90.68 2.35 17.33
N LYS A 1061 -89.34 2.29 17.41
CA LYS A 1061 -88.57 1.05 17.68
C LYS A 1061 -88.87 0.48 19.07
N VAL A 1062 -88.95 1.32 20.10
CA VAL A 1062 -89.31 0.92 21.47
C VAL A 1062 -90.78 0.50 21.58
N ALA A 1063 -91.67 1.13 20.80
CA ALA A 1063 -93.06 0.67 20.71
C ALA A 1063 -93.16 -0.73 20.07
N ALA A 1064 -92.28 -1.04 19.12
CA ALA A 1064 -92.19 -2.36 18.49
C ALA A 1064 -91.62 -3.41 19.45
N GLU A 1065 -90.54 -3.07 20.17
CA GLU A 1065 -89.99 -3.90 21.25
C GLU A 1065 -91.09 -4.28 22.27
N GLY A 1066 -91.87 -3.29 22.69
CA GLY A 1066 -92.96 -3.48 23.64
C GLY A 1066 -94.09 -4.37 23.14
N SER A 1067 -94.37 -4.38 21.83
CA SER A 1067 -95.45 -5.17 21.26
C SER A 1067 -95.06 -6.64 21.04
N LEU A 1068 -93.77 -6.91 20.85
CA LEU A 1068 -93.21 -8.27 20.80
C LEU A 1068 -93.22 -8.96 22.17
N GLY A 1069 -93.07 -8.21 23.26
CA GLY A 1069 -93.04 -8.76 24.61
C GLY A 1069 -91.71 -9.48 24.90
N ARG A 1070 -91.75 -10.79 25.14
CA ARG A 1070 -90.52 -11.57 25.38
C ARG A 1070 -89.77 -11.74 24.05
N MET A 1071 -88.47 -11.44 24.03
CA MET A 1071 -87.66 -11.59 22.83
C MET A 1071 -87.55 -13.08 22.42
N PRO A 1072 -88.01 -13.44 21.21
CA PRO A 1072 -87.99 -14.79 20.68
C PRO A 1072 -86.58 -15.24 20.31
N ARG A 1073 -86.27 -16.51 20.56
CA ARG A 1073 -84.97 -17.13 20.24
C ARG A 1073 -85.07 -18.25 19.19
N SER A 1074 -86.26 -18.48 18.62
CA SER A 1074 -86.50 -19.38 17.50
C SER A 1074 -87.48 -18.77 16.48
N GLU A 1075 -87.52 -19.36 15.27
CA GLU A 1075 -88.42 -18.94 14.19
C GLU A 1075 -89.88 -19.01 14.61
N GLU A 1076 -90.30 -20.12 15.25
CA GLU A 1076 -91.66 -20.31 15.73
C GLU A 1076 -92.06 -19.27 16.80
N GLU A 1077 -91.15 -18.96 17.73
CA GLU A 1077 -91.40 -17.93 18.74
C GLU A 1077 -91.53 -16.54 18.09
N PHE A 1078 -90.72 -16.26 17.07
CA PHE A 1078 -90.72 -14.98 16.38
C PHE A 1078 -91.98 -14.77 15.54
N GLU A 1079 -92.43 -15.76 14.78
CA GLU A 1079 -93.68 -15.66 14.00
C GLU A 1079 -94.89 -15.36 14.90
N VAL A 1080 -94.98 -16.02 16.06
CA VAL A 1080 -96.05 -15.78 17.04
C VAL A 1080 -95.95 -14.38 17.63
N ALA A 1081 -94.75 -13.97 18.06
CA ALA A 1081 -94.51 -12.65 18.63
C ALA A 1081 -94.76 -11.53 17.60
N ALA A 1082 -94.36 -11.71 16.34
CA ALA A 1082 -94.53 -10.74 15.26
C ALA A 1082 -96.01 -10.55 14.90
N GLN A 1083 -96.78 -11.64 14.76
CA GLN A 1083 -98.22 -11.53 14.47
C GLN A 1083 -98.98 -10.80 15.59
N HIS A 1084 -98.70 -11.14 16.86
CA HIS A 1084 -99.28 -10.45 18.01
C HIS A 1084 -98.81 -8.98 18.07
N GLY A 1085 -97.50 -8.77 17.94
CA GLY A 1085 -96.86 -7.47 18.06
C GLY A 1085 -97.32 -6.48 17.01
N LYS A 1086 -97.64 -6.94 15.79
CA LYS A 1086 -98.23 -6.09 14.74
C LYS A 1086 -99.58 -5.48 15.15
N GLY A 1087 -100.41 -6.22 15.90
CA GLY A 1087 -101.71 -5.75 16.40
C GLY A 1087 -101.58 -4.77 17.58
N GLU A 1088 -100.65 -5.04 18.50
CA GLU A 1088 -100.46 -4.26 19.73
C GLU A 1088 -99.51 -3.06 19.59
N TRP A 1089 -98.80 -2.93 18.46
CA TRP A 1089 -97.78 -1.89 18.25
C TRP A 1089 -98.32 -0.47 18.48
N PHE A 1090 -99.50 -0.15 17.94
CA PHE A 1090 -100.09 1.18 18.12
C PHE A 1090 -100.50 1.44 19.59
N GLY A 1091 -101.02 0.43 20.29
CA GLY A 1091 -101.35 0.54 21.72
C GLY A 1091 -100.10 0.71 22.60
N CYS A 1092 -98.97 0.15 22.17
CA CYS A 1092 -97.67 0.41 22.80
C CYS A 1092 -97.20 1.85 22.53
N ALA A 1093 -97.37 2.35 21.31
CA ALA A 1093 -97.09 3.74 20.95
C ALA A 1093 -97.94 4.74 21.76
N GLU A 1094 -99.22 4.45 22.01
CA GLU A 1094 -100.10 5.28 22.87
C GLU A 1094 -99.56 5.44 24.29
N LYS A 1095 -99.06 4.36 24.90
CA LYS A 1095 -98.50 4.41 26.26
C LYS A 1095 -97.20 5.21 26.31
N ILE A 1096 -96.32 5.04 25.31
CA ILE A 1096 -95.08 5.82 25.21
C ILE A 1096 -95.39 7.31 24.95
N ALA A 1097 -96.33 7.60 24.05
CA ALA A 1097 -96.75 8.97 23.78
C ALA A 1097 -97.29 9.64 25.05
N GLY A 1098 -98.17 8.97 25.80
CA GLY A 1098 -98.69 9.50 27.06
C GLY A 1098 -97.60 9.76 28.11
N ALA A 1099 -96.57 8.92 28.17
CA ALA A 1099 -95.40 9.17 28.99
C ALA A 1099 -94.60 10.39 28.51
N LEU A 1100 -94.42 10.57 27.21
CA LEU A 1100 -93.72 11.73 26.66
C LEU A 1100 -94.48 13.05 26.90
N GLU A 1101 -95.82 13.03 26.85
CA GLU A 1101 -96.64 14.19 27.20
C GLU A 1101 -96.43 14.60 28.66
N GLY A 1102 -96.54 13.65 29.61
CA GLY A 1102 -96.34 13.93 31.03
C GLY A 1102 -94.91 14.40 31.33
N LEU A 1103 -93.94 13.87 30.59
CA LEU A 1103 -92.56 14.30 30.69
C LEU A 1103 -92.37 15.75 30.20
N SER A 1104 -92.98 16.12 29.06
CA SER A 1104 -92.86 17.47 28.48
C SER A 1104 -93.35 18.55 29.45
N ASP A 1105 -94.50 18.31 30.08
CA ASP A 1105 -95.07 19.21 31.08
C ASP A 1105 -94.14 19.37 32.29
N ALA A 1106 -93.61 18.25 32.80
CA ALA A 1106 -92.73 18.25 33.95
C ALA A 1106 -91.38 18.91 33.65
N ASP A 1107 -90.76 18.58 32.52
CA ASP A 1107 -89.50 19.14 32.06
C ASP A 1107 -89.60 20.66 31.81
N GLY A 1108 -90.75 21.14 31.34
CA GLY A 1108 -91.02 22.58 31.21
C GLY A 1108 -90.93 23.31 32.56
N ARG A 1109 -91.58 22.77 33.60
CA ARG A 1109 -91.58 23.37 34.95
C ARG A 1109 -90.21 23.25 35.64
N VAL A 1110 -89.51 22.13 35.44
CA VAL A 1110 -88.14 21.94 35.94
C VAL A 1110 -87.20 22.97 35.30
N ARG A 1111 -87.24 23.16 33.98
CA ARG A 1111 -86.43 24.18 33.28
C ARG A 1111 -86.72 25.59 33.76
N GLU A 1112 -88.00 25.95 33.91
CA GLU A 1112 -88.38 27.28 34.42
C GLU A 1112 -87.88 27.52 35.85
N TRP A 1113 -87.88 26.50 36.71
CA TRP A 1113 -87.27 26.60 38.04
C TRP A 1113 -85.75 26.72 37.96
N MET A 1114 -85.08 25.92 37.13
CA MET A 1114 -83.63 25.97 36.95
C MET A 1114 -83.18 27.35 36.45
N ASP A 1115 -83.84 27.91 35.44
CA ASP A 1115 -83.46 29.21 34.87
C ASP A 1115 -83.63 30.37 35.87
N ARG A 1116 -84.63 30.29 36.75
CA ARG A 1116 -84.83 31.28 37.82
C ARG A 1116 -83.77 31.21 38.91
N ASN A 1117 -83.27 30.01 39.22
CA ASN A 1117 -82.39 29.76 40.36
C ASN A 1117 -80.91 29.54 39.99
N ARG A 1118 -80.57 29.53 38.69
CA ARG A 1118 -79.20 29.28 38.18
C ARG A 1118 -78.12 30.18 38.78
N GLN A 1119 -78.45 31.44 39.08
CA GLN A 1119 -77.51 32.44 39.63
C GLN A 1119 -77.55 32.52 41.15
N ASP A 1120 -78.39 31.71 41.82
CA ASP A 1120 -78.43 31.66 43.28
C ASP A 1120 -77.18 30.94 43.80
N ARG A 1121 -76.56 31.50 44.84
CA ARG A 1121 -75.30 30.98 45.38
C ARG A 1121 -75.43 29.58 45.97
N HIS A 1122 -76.61 29.22 46.48
CA HIS A 1122 -76.84 27.97 47.18
C HIS A 1122 -77.67 26.99 46.34
N LEU A 1123 -78.71 27.47 45.65
CA LEU A 1123 -79.52 26.64 44.76
C LEU A 1123 -78.83 26.38 43.40
N GLY A 1124 -77.82 27.18 43.02
CA GLY A 1124 -77.08 27.01 41.77
C GLY A 1124 -76.40 25.64 41.64
N GLU A 1125 -75.90 25.05 42.73
CA GLU A 1125 -75.33 23.69 42.70
C GLU A 1125 -76.40 22.62 42.45
N VAL A 1126 -77.59 22.78 43.03
CA VAL A 1126 -78.73 21.89 42.76
C VAL A 1126 -79.19 22.01 41.31
N VAL A 1127 -79.14 23.23 40.74
CA VAL A 1127 -79.41 23.44 39.31
C VAL A 1127 -78.42 22.65 38.46
N LEU A 1128 -77.11 22.74 38.73
CA LEU A 1128 -76.10 21.97 37.97
C LEU A 1128 -76.34 20.46 38.04
N GLN A 1129 -76.72 19.94 39.21
CA GLN A 1129 -77.04 18.51 39.38
C GLN A 1129 -78.29 18.09 38.59
N MET A 1130 -79.33 18.93 38.55
CA MET A 1130 -80.53 18.67 37.76
C MET A 1130 -80.25 18.78 36.26
N GLU A 1131 -79.36 19.68 35.84
CA GLU A 1131 -78.92 19.80 34.45
C GLU A 1131 -78.18 18.56 33.99
N GLU A 1132 -77.25 18.04 34.80
CA GLU A 1132 -76.51 16.81 34.51
C GLU A 1132 -77.45 15.60 34.45
N GLN A 1133 -78.36 15.48 35.42
CA GLN A 1133 -79.39 14.42 35.43
C GLN A 1133 -80.28 14.50 34.19
N ARG A 1134 -80.76 15.70 33.84
CA ARG A 1134 -81.59 15.93 32.66
C ARG A 1134 -80.84 15.61 31.38
N ALA A 1135 -79.58 16.01 31.28
CA ALA A 1135 -78.73 15.72 30.13
C ALA A 1135 -78.55 14.21 29.94
N TRP A 1136 -78.36 13.45 31.01
CA TRP A 1136 -78.31 12.00 30.93
C TRP A 1136 -79.68 11.39 30.59
N LEU A 1137 -80.77 11.82 31.22
CA LEU A 1137 -82.12 11.30 30.94
C LEU A 1137 -82.61 11.57 29.51
N LEU A 1138 -82.11 12.63 28.85
CA LEU A 1138 -82.46 12.99 27.47
C LEU A 1138 -81.26 12.87 26.50
N ARG A 1139 -80.28 12.02 26.84
CA ARG A 1139 -79.12 11.73 25.99
C ARG A 1139 -79.53 11.09 24.66
N ALA A 1140 -78.65 11.13 23.65
CA ALA A 1140 -78.90 10.39 22.41
C ALA A 1140 -79.11 8.89 22.71
N GLY A 1141 -80.12 8.27 22.08
CA GLY A 1141 -80.48 6.88 22.36
C GLY A 1141 -81.31 6.66 23.62
N PHE A 1142 -81.71 7.69 24.37
CA PHE A 1142 -82.33 7.50 25.69
C PHE A 1142 -83.58 6.61 25.64
N ALA A 1143 -84.39 6.72 24.58
CA ALA A 1143 -85.62 5.96 24.48
C ALA A 1143 -85.31 4.47 24.31
N TRP A 1144 -84.40 4.13 23.41
CA TRP A 1144 -83.97 2.74 23.21
C TRP A 1144 -83.26 2.17 24.43
N LYS A 1145 -82.32 2.92 25.03
CA LYS A 1145 -81.56 2.48 26.22
C LYS A 1145 -82.43 2.30 27.48
N ALA A 1146 -83.59 2.96 27.53
CA ALA A 1146 -84.58 2.75 28.60
C ALA A 1146 -85.42 1.49 28.37
N GLY A 1147 -85.66 1.11 27.11
CA GLY A 1147 -86.55 0.03 26.71
C GLY A 1147 -88.02 0.34 27.00
N TYR A 1148 -88.92 -0.49 26.47
CA TYR A 1148 -90.36 -0.24 26.54
C TYR A 1148 -90.90 -0.09 27.97
N ASP A 1149 -90.47 -0.96 28.88
CA ASP A 1149 -91.03 -1.05 30.23
C ASP A 1149 -90.76 0.18 31.10
N ARG A 1150 -89.61 0.83 30.89
CA ARG A 1150 -89.28 2.10 31.54
C ARG A 1150 -89.85 3.26 30.76
N MET A 1151 -89.82 3.22 29.41
CA MET A 1151 -90.32 4.31 28.57
C MET A 1151 -91.80 4.62 28.78
N LYS A 1152 -92.66 3.60 28.96
CA LYS A 1152 -94.09 3.81 29.25
C LYS A 1152 -94.38 4.53 30.58
N ARG A 1153 -93.36 4.72 31.42
CA ARG A 1153 -93.42 5.41 32.73
C ARG A 1153 -92.30 6.44 32.89
N TYR A 1154 -91.67 6.87 31.79
CA TYR A 1154 -90.45 7.69 31.82
C TYR A 1154 -90.64 9.07 32.48
N GLN A 1155 -91.85 9.64 32.38
CA GLN A 1155 -92.23 10.90 33.00
C GLN A 1155 -91.98 10.95 34.51
N ARG A 1156 -91.95 9.79 35.19
CA ARG A 1156 -91.74 9.73 36.63
C ARG A 1156 -90.38 10.30 37.07
N PHE A 1157 -89.33 10.18 36.25
CA PHE A 1157 -88.02 10.72 36.61
C PHE A 1157 -88.05 12.25 36.65
N PHE A 1158 -88.82 12.87 35.74
CA PHE A 1158 -89.03 14.31 35.71
C PHE A 1158 -90.01 14.75 36.80
N HIS A 1159 -91.07 14.00 37.08
CA HIS A 1159 -91.89 14.24 38.29
C HIS A 1159 -91.05 14.13 39.58
N GLY A 1160 -90.03 13.28 39.60
CA GLY A 1160 -89.07 13.20 40.69
C GLY A 1160 -88.26 14.48 40.88
N MET A 1161 -87.80 15.09 39.77
CA MET A 1161 -87.17 16.41 39.81
C MET A 1161 -88.16 17.48 40.32
N GLU A 1162 -89.41 17.46 39.88
CA GLU A 1162 -90.44 18.38 40.37
C GLU A 1162 -90.73 18.21 41.87
N GLU A 1163 -90.81 16.98 42.37
CA GLU A 1163 -90.99 16.75 43.80
C GLU A 1163 -89.76 17.20 44.61
N ARG A 1164 -88.54 16.98 44.10
CA ARG A 1164 -87.31 17.54 44.71
C ARG A 1164 -87.39 19.06 44.78
N ILE A 1165 -87.79 19.73 43.69
CA ILE A 1165 -88.02 21.19 43.64
C ILE A 1165 -89.05 21.62 44.71
N SER A 1166 -90.21 20.97 44.76
CA SER A 1166 -91.26 21.31 45.75
C SER A 1166 -90.79 21.11 47.20
N ARG A 1167 -89.91 20.13 47.43
CA ARG A 1167 -89.30 19.89 48.75
C ARG A 1167 -88.25 20.93 49.11
N LEU A 1168 -87.49 21.44 48.16
CA LEU A 1168 -86.53 22.53 48.37
C LEU A 1168 -87.23 23.83 48.79
N ASP A 1169 -88.46 24.06 48.31
CA ASP A 1169 -89.28 25.19 48.75
C ASP A 1169 -89.81 25.05 50.19
N THR A 1170 -89.83 23.82 50.75
CA THR A 1170 -90.49 23.51 52.03
C THR A 1170 -89.55 22.96 53.11
N GLN A 1171 -88.30 22.61 52.77
CA GLN A 1171 -87.31 22.00 53.66
C GLN A 1171 -85.98 22.75 53.60
N PRO A 1172 -85.17 22.75 54.68
CA PRO A 1172 -83.84 23.33 54.65
C PRO A 1172 -82.94 22.63 53.61
N LEU A 1173 -82.20 23.42 52.84
CA LEU A 1173 -81.27 22.95 51.80
C LEU A 1173 -80.27 21.90 52.31
N LEU A 1174 -79.81 22.03 53.56
CA LEU A 1174 -78.88 21.08 54.20
C LEU A 1174 -79.35 19.62 54.14
N ARG A 1175 -80.66 19.36 54.19
CA ARG A 1175 -81.19 17.99 54.08
C ARG A 1175 -81.13 17.41 52.67
N ASP A 1176 -81.11 18.27 51.67
CA ASP A 1176 -80.89 17.88 50.28
C ASP A 1176 -79.39 17.62 50.04
N GLU A 1177 -78.52 18.49 50.58
CA GLU A 1177 -77.05 18.32 50.59
C GLU A 1177 -76.62 16.99 51.25
N GLU A 1178 -77.15 16.65 52.43
CA GLU A 1178 -76.83 15.36 53.12
C GLU A 1178 -77.18 14.11 52.30
N LYS A 1179 -78.22 14.18 51.46
CA LYS A 1179 -78.58 13.09 50.55
C LYS A 1179 -77.69 13.08 49.32
N GLN A 1180 -77.30 14.27 48.85
CA GLN A 1180 -76.40 14.42 47.72
C GLN A 1180 -75.01 13.88 48.05
N ASP A 1181 -74.48 14.11 49.26
CA ASP A 1181 -73.18 13.57 49.70
C ASP A 1181 -73.12 12.04 49.68
N GLN A 1182 -74.26 11.38 49.88
CA GLN A 1182 -74.36 9.92 49.75
C GLN A 1182 -74.42 9.47 48.30
N PHE A 1183 -75.05 10.26 47.44
CA PHE A 1183 -75.31 9.91 46.04
C PHE A 1183 -74.11 10.19 45.13
N LEU A 1184 -73.45 11.34 45.34
CA LEU A 1184 -72.46 11.90 44.43
C LEU A 1184 -71.23 10.98 44.21
N PRO A 1185 -70.63 10.32 45.22
CA PRO A 1185 -69.47 9.46 44.99
C PRO A 1185 -69.76 8.29 44.04
N LEU A 1186 -70.95 7.70 44.14
CA LEU A 1186 -71.36 6.59 43.28
C LEU A 1186 -71.75 7.08 41.88
N TRP A 1187 -72.33 8.27 41.79
CA TRP A 1187 -72.62 8.92 40.53
C TRP A 1187 -71.35 9.30 39.78
N ASP A 1188 -70.37 9.92 40.45
CA ASP A 1188 -69.10 10.34 39.84
C ASP A 1188 -68.29 9.14 39.35
N GLU A 1189 -68.16 8.09 40.16
CA GLU A 1189 -67.46 6.86 39.77
C GLU A 1189 -68.13 6.21 38.56
N TRP A 1190 -69.45 6.07 38.60
CA TRP A 1190 -70.21 5.57 37.47
C TRP A 1190 -70.06 6.48 36.24
N MET A 1191 -70.04 7.80 36.43
CA MET A 1191 -69.94 8.77 35.35
C MET A 1191 -68.58 8.73 34.67
N ILE A 1192 -67.49 8.48 35.42
CA ILE A 1192 -66.15 8.20 34.87
C ILE A 1192 -66.21 6.95 33.99
N GLN A 1193 -66.70 5.83 34.53
CA GLN A 1193 -66.80 4.58 33.76
C GLN A 1193 -67.69 4.74 32.52
N TRP A 1194 -68.80 5.47 32.63
CA TRP A 1194 -69.70 5.75 31.52
C TRP A 1194 -69.05 6.65 30.47
N GLN A 1195 -68.28 7.68 30.85
CA GLN A 1195 -67.60 8.54 29.89
C GLN A 1195 -66.50 7.79 29.14
N GLU A 1196 -65.85 6.82 29.79
CA GLU A 1196 -64.85 5.95 29.16
C GLU A 1196 -65.46 4.91 28.22
N ARG A 1197 -66.60 4.31 28.60
CA ARG A 1197 -67.25 3.22 27.84
C ARG A 1197 -68.79 3.35 27.81
N PRO A 1198 -69.34 4.38 27.15
CA PRO A 1198 -70.80 4.64 27.13
C PRO A 1198 -71.62 3.56 26.41
N GLU A 1199 -70.96 2.67 25.67
CA GLU A 1199 -71.51 1.51 24.99
C GLU A 1199 -71.69 0.27 25.88
N ALA A 1200 -71.02 0.21 27.03
CA ALA A 1200 -71.09 -0.96 27.91
C ALA A 1200 -72.47 -1.09 28.56
N VAL A 1201 -73.22 -2.14 28.19
CA VAL A 1201 -74.62 -2.36 28.60
C VAL A 1201 -74.78 -2.39 30.13
N ARG A 1202 -73.84 -3.02 30.84
CA ARG A 1202 -73.82 -3.05 32.31
C ARG A 1202 -73.92 -1.67 32.96
N LEU A 1203 -73.27 -0.66 32.37
CA LEU A 1203 -73.28 0.70 32.89
C LEU A 1203 -74.63 1.38 32.68
N TRP A 1204 -75.41 0.93 31.70
CA TRP A 1204 -76.75 1.47 31.45
C TRP A 1204 -77.68 1.07 32.60
N GLU A 1205 -77.65 -0.21 32.98
CA GLU A 1205 -78.43 -0.75 34.10
C GLU A 1205 -78.02 -0.15 35.44
N ILE A 1206 -76.71 0.05 35.67
CA ILE A 1206 -76.22 0.76 36.87
C ILE A 1206 -76.71 2.22 36.89
N GLY A 1207 -76.72 2.91 35.75
CA GLY A 1207 -77.28 4.26 35.63
C GLY A 1207 -78.77 4.29 35.99
N TRP A 1208 -79.55 3.29 35.56
CA TRP A 1208 -80.95 3.16 35.97
C TRP A 1208 -81.11 2.85 37.46
N MET A 1209 -80.23 2.02 38.04
CA MET A 1209 -80.20 1.79 39.49
C MET A 1209 -79.96 3.10 40.25
N LEU A 1210 -79.04 3.94 39.78
CA LEU A 1210 -78.77 5.26 40.34
C LEU A 1210 -80.02 6.15 40.27
N GLU A 1211 -80.71 6.22 39.14
CA GLU A 1211 -81.94 7.02 39.03
C GLU A 1211 -83.09 6.51 39.92
N GLU A 1212 -83.26 5.20 40.06
CA GLU A 1212 -84.26 4.63 41.00
C GLU A 1212 -83.91 4.95 42.45
N TRP A 1213 -82.63 4.93 42.81
CA TRP A 1213 -82.17 5.33 44.13
C TRP A 1213 -82.31 6.83 44.36
N ARG A 1214 -82.07 7.64 43.32
CA ARG A 1214 -82.28 9.09 43.32
C ARG A 1214 -83.75 9.43 43.60
N LEU A 1215 -84.70 8.72 42.98
CA LEU A 1215 -86.13 8.84 43.33
C LEU A 1215 -86.39 8.50 44.80
N GLN A 1216 -85.80 7.42 45.34
CA GLN A 1216 -85.98 7.03 46.74
C GLN A 1216 -85.45 8.08 47.74
N LEU A 1217 -84.32 8.72 47.42
CA LEU A 1217 -83.71 9.73 48.27
C LEU A 1217 -84.45 11.07 48.19
N PHE A 1218 -84.68 11.57 46.98
CA PHE A 1218 -85.11 12.96 46.76
C PHE A 1218 -86.62 13.11 46.58
N ALA A 1219 -87.30 12.09 46.06
CA ALA A 1219 -88.72 12.15 45.69
C ALA A 1219 -89.48 10.86 46.10
N PRO A 1220 -89.56 10.52 47.40
CA PRO A 1220 -90.18 9.26 47.84
C PRO A 1220 -91.70 9.21 47.60
N GLY A 1221 -92.36 10.32 47.24
CA GLY A 1221 -93.75 10.36 46.80
C GLY A 1221 -93.95 9.84 45.37
N VAL A 1222 -92.90 9.83 44.54
CA VAL A 1222 -92.92 9.27 43.20
C VAL A 1222 -92.73 7.75 43.24
N PRO A 1223 -93.54 6.96 42.51
CA PRO A 1223 -93.36 5.52 42.41
C PRO A 1223 -91.98 5.14 41.82
N HIS A 1224 -91.21 4.37 42.57
CA HIS A 1224 -89.94 3.76 42.16
C HIS A 1224 -90.09 2.25 41.95
N VAL A 1225 -89.20 1.66 41.16
CA VAL A 1225 -89.20 0.22 40.84
C VAL A 1225 -88.04 -0.46 41.53
N GLY A 1226 -88.36 -1.44 42.39
CA GLY A 1226 -87.36 -2.19 43.16
C GLY A 1226 -86.78 -1.42 44.34
N LYS A 1227 -86.11 -2.13 45.26
CA LYS A 1227 -85.33 -1.50 46.36
C LYS A 1227 -83.86 -1.44 45.93
N THR A 1228 -83.35 -0.23 45.74
CA THR A 1228 -81.95 0.02 45.37
C THR A 1228 -81.26 0.70 46.54
N SER A 1229 -80.00 0.36 46.78
CA SER A 1229 -79.21 0.87 47.91
C SER A 1229 -77.79 1.14 47.46
N ALA A 1230 -77.09 2.08 48.11
CA ALA A 1230 -75.68 2.37 47.88
C ALA A 1230 -74.81 1.10 47.71
N LYS A 1231 -74.88 0.16 48.67
CA LYS A 1231 -74.14 -1.12 48.63
C LYS A 1231 -74.40 -1.99 47.40
N ARG A 1232 -75.60 -1.92 46.82
CA ARG A 1232 -75.91 -2.66 45.59
C ARG A 1232 -75.29 -2.01 44.37
N ILE A 1233 -75.19 -0.69 44.37
CA ILE A 1233 -74.56 0.09 43.31
C ILE A 1233 -73.03 -0.04 43.41
N GLU A 1234 -72.45 0.03 44.61
CA GLU A 1234 -71.01 -0.24 44.87
C GLU A 1234 -70.60 -1.60 44.32
N ASN A 1235 -71.33 -2.66 44.71
CA ASN A 1235 -71.09 -4.01 44.21
C ASN A 1235 -71.19 -4.11 42.68
N ALA A 1236 -72.10 -3.36 42.05
CA ALA A 1236 -72.28 -3.38 40.61
C ALA A 1236 -71.19 -2.58 39.87
N LEU A 1237 -70.68 -1.50 40.49
CA LEU A 1237 -69.55 -0.71 40.01
C LEU A 1237 -68.19 -1.39 40.24
N GLY A 1238 -68.15 -2.40 41.10
CA GLY A 1238 -66.93 -3.13 41.44
C GLY A 1238 -66.01 -2.38 42.40
N ILE A 1239 -66.58 -1.50 43.23
CA ILE A 1239 -65.88 -0.68 44.24
C ILE A 1239 -66.14 -1.16 45.67
#